data_AF-A0A2S9YEV6-F1
#
_entry.id   AF-A0A2S9YEV6-F1
#
_cell.length_a   1.000
_cell.length_b   1.000
_cell.length_c   1.000
_cell.angle_alpha   90.00
_cell.angle_beta   90.00
_cell.angle_gamma   90.00
#
_symmetry.space_group_name_H-M   'P 1'
#
loop_
_entity.id
_entity.type
_entity.pdbx_description
1 polymer ?
#
loop_
_entity_poly.entity_id
_entity_poly.type
_entity_poly.pdbx_seq_one_letter_code
_entity_poly.pdbx_strand_id
1 'polypeptide(L)'
;MADDDSNPFGEAGKQARDWARKIKLKNVGDTLGGWARKVRDYAVEVSESVGVPEAVRDATEQARAMRLAGDAEQARAVLRELIDVHRDEPALINALALTAVHERLIDGRVPGGLAVLRELADRVEAKKVPAMHLVEAAEALREADQPGQTIDTLRRADRPLARLGSQDLVEARLLEHLLAAAAHRRLGSPDRAIREVRKAAASLPPTAGEGLRHLTLVIGVDQLLADGRIVEAERWIRSAHQRRLDGARVAAGQRHDEARGETEAEAEAEAGADGAQAEDTATIEADATTVEPPEAPPVDERLSVLEQALLARVLAARGERARAAALLDELPDEERERELDPLLHELRVRVAIAATDGDRARHEALRFLQLGAQDPERLRLWALAELRYGSDPTTAPTAEPTAAPTAAPTTDEASSSAVIQSLLRALEAAPAHARAAHAQELAHVALRYEDFSDTVHAALAAVRREQHDLVGEELRLHRVRTALHRALREGRGLAGLDPEVAKLFDAEAGPPYRLRSQPELAHVLGPDELSPLRDPLRRECLVAAQRELAIAERTMLDGPAHLDAVERALVAALIQDPELAVARRRLAELTRPAVGERLEDLLAAATELLARLPEEVLGLPVRGGQAALEKVIAARERLARPLTIAIMGEFSAGKSTFVNALLGEAVAPMGVLPTTNTINVFRRGTGRGARVHYRDASISTVSADELDPYLRNLDDEEANRIRHLEIDRVGERMGDAAVVDTPGLNALDEYHEKVARAFIEEADAVVWIFSATQGGTATEAGILGELREGGRSVLGVLNKVDTLDSEADREELADYLREQLGEVLVEVLPLSATAALAHRTQPEAPDAANAPDPFAVVDDALERWFLRRARELKADLTRRRLREALDQAKASVEATAAALEARAGREALSVALARATAALGKFSEDLHEGLLDLDELLAREALAIGIVEAGEGTRRKVDEQDGEYLDATLEDAAMRLLQDQLGRLTGEHEVLANLLVERLVPWARGYLAGLAARGFARELIATHGRAANRGERALRDALRGGLRPLADDWRVATREQFRELERALARARQRSTSAPRAEALRLRTSVLVGLEGLLDATN
;
A
#
# COMPACT_ATOMS: atom_id res chain seq x y z
N MET A 1 -59.11 -13.63 60.94
CA MET A 1 -60.25 -14.42 60.45
C MET A 1 -59.71 -15.28 59.32
N ALA A 2 -59.51 -16.56 59.61
CA ALA A 2 -59.36 -17.60 58.60
C ALA A 2 -60.76 -18.14 58.26
N ASP A 3 -60.88 -18.74 57.08
CA ASP A 3 -62.08 -19.30 56.41
C ASP A 3 -62.93 -18.30 55.62
N ASP A 4 -62.60 -18.10 54.34
CA ASP A 4 -63.44 -18.55 53.22
C ASP A 4 -62.68 -18.42 51.88
N ASP A 5 -62.76 -19.47 51.06
CA ASP A 5 -62.11 -19.59 49.75
C ASP A 5 -62.97 -18.88 48.68
N SER A 6 -62.53 -17.72 48.20
CA SER A 6 -62.60 -17.25 46.81
C SER A 6 -62.65 -15.71 46.71
N ASN A 7 -61.65 -15.16 45.99
CA ASN A 7 -61.59 -13.80 45.44
C ASN A 7 -61.23 -12.65 46.41
N PRO A 8 -59.95 -12.23 46.51
CA PRO A 8 -59.55 -11.19 47.45
C PRO A 8 -59.92 -9.74 47.04
N PHE A 9 -60.51 -9.48 45.85
CA PHE A 9 -60.83 -8.10 45.44
C PHE A 9 -62.12 -7.94 44.59
N GLY A 10 -63.21 -8.62 44.95
CA GLY A 10 -64.45 -8.61 44.16
C GLY A 10 -65.29 -7.33 44.20
N GLU A 11 -65.45 -6.68 45.37
CA GLU A 11 -66.37 -5.54 45.54
C GLU A 11 -65.70 -4.22 45.91
N ALA A 12 -64.69 -4.22 46.78
CA ALA A 12 -63.97 -3.00 47.19
C ALA A 12 -63.21 -2.36 46.02
N GLY A 13 -62.62 -3.16 45.13
CA GLY A 13 -61.92 -2.70 43.93
C GLY A 13 -62.84 -2.17 42.82
N LYS A 14 -64.15 -2.48 42.89
CA LYS A 14 -65.16 -2.00 41.95
C LYS A 14 -65.74 -0.67 42.43
N GLN A 15 -65.98 -0.52 43.75
CA GLN A 15 -66.37 0.75 44.36
C GLN A 15 -65.29 1.84 44.23
N ALA A 16 -64.01 1.49 44.38
CA ALA A 16 -62.91 2.44 44.19
C ALA A 16 -62.81 2.93 42.72
N ARG A 17 -63.07 2.06 41.74
CA ARG A 17 -63.09 2.40 40.31
C ARG A 17 -64.29 3.27 39.91
N ASP A 18 -65.46 3.04 40.51
CA ASP A 18 -66.65 3.86 40.28
C ASP A 18 -66.60 5.21 41.01
N TRP A 19 -65.92 5.28 42.16
CA TRP A 19 -65.61 6.54 42.86
C TRP A 19 -64.62 7.40 42.06
N ALA A 20 -63.56 6.79 41.50
CA ALA A 20 -62.58 7.48 40.65
C ALA A 20 -63.15 7.97 39.31
N ARG A 21 -64.17 7.31 38.75
CA ARG A 21 -64.86 7.77 37.53
C ARG A 21 -65.78 8.97 37.74
N LYS A 22 -66.25 9.22 38.98
CA LYS A 22 -67.23 10.27 39.28
C LYS A 22 -66.62 11.65 39.57
N ILE A 23 -65.32 11.76 39.86
CA ILE A 23 -64.68 13.03 40.21
C ILE A 23 -63.71 13.49 39.10
N LYS A 24 -64.10 14.50 38.32
CA LYS A 24 -63.23 15.17 37.34
C LYS A 24 -62.23 16.10 38.07
N LEU A 25 -61.09 15.58 38.51
CA LEU A 25 -59.95 16.38 38.98
C LEU A 25 -58.69 15.98 38.22
N LYS A 26 -58.31 16.82 37.24
CA LYS A 26 -57.23 16.55 36.28
C LYS A 26 -55.81 16.83 36.83
N ASN A 27 -55.69 17.34 38.07
CA ASN A 27 -54.42 17.81 38.64
C ASN A 27 -53.96 17.07 39.92
N VAL A 28 -54.52 15.90 40.24
CA VAL A 28 -54.05 15.02 41.33
C VAL A 28 -53.49 13.69 40.79
N GLY A 29 -53.39 13.54 39.46
CA GLY A 29 -53.04 12.28 38.79
C GLY A 29 -51.58 11.86 38.93
N ASP A 30 -50.65 12.80 39.11
CA ASP A 30 -49.21 12.48 39.12
C ASP A 30 -48.72 12.02 40.49
N THR A 31 -49.21 12.64 41.58
CA THR A 31 -48.92 12.23 42.95
C THR A 31 -49.65 10.93 43.34
N LEU A 32 -50.91 10.75 42.93
CA LEU A 32 -51.61 9.47 43.10
C LEU A 32 -51.12 8.39 42.14
N GLY A 33 -50.61 8.75 40.96
CA GLY A 33 -50.00 7.81 40.00
C GLY A 33 -48.70 7.20 40.51
N GLY A 34 -47.90 7.97 41.27
CA GLY A 34 -46.73 7.47 42.00
C GLY A 34 -47.12 6.58 43.19
N TRP A 35 -48.15 6.98 43.95
CA TRP A 35 -48.66 6.18 45.07
C TRP A 35 -49.33 4.88 44.61
N ALA A 36 -50.11 4.90 43.52
CA ALA A 36 -50.74 3.72 42.91
C ALA A 36 -49.76 2.83 42.12
N ARG A 37 -48.53 3.30 41.86
CA ARG A 37 -47.42 2.46 41.38
C ARG A 37 -46.75 1.80 42.57
N LYS A 38 -46.33 2.57 43.58
CA LYS A 38 -45.76 2.04 44.83
C LYS A 38 -46.67 1.03 45.53
N VAL A 39 -47.98 1.29 45.62
CA VAL A 39 -48.95 0.35 46.23
C VAL A 39 -49.17 -0.89 45.36
N ARG A 40 -49.02 -0.79 44.04
CA ARG A 40 -49.10 -1.94 43.14
C ARG A 40 -47.82 -2.76 43.19
N ASP A 41 -46.68 -2.11 43.19
CA ASP A 41 -45.36 -2.73 43.28
C ASP A 41 -45.22 -3.42 44.65
N TYR A 42 -45.64 -2.76 45.73
CA TYR A 42 -45.74 -3.35 47.08
C TYR A 42 -46.77 -4.49 47.15
N ALA A 43 -47.93 -4.36 46.50
CA ALA A 43 -48.92 -5.45 46.45
C ALA A 43 -48.47 -6.64 45.58
N VAL A 44 -47.63 -6.40 44.56
CA VAL A 44 -47.00 -7.43 43.73
C VAL A 44 -45.87 -8.10 44.51
N GLU A 45 -45.03 -7.34 45.20
CA GLU A 45 -43.95 -7.83 46.06
C GLU A 45 -44.49 -8.66 47.24
N VAL A 46 -45.59 -8.22 47.87
CA VAL A 46 -46.32 -8.95 48.92
C VAL A 46 -47.07 -10.17 48.36
N SER A 47 -47.48 -10.15 47.08
CA SER A 47 -48.14 -11.27 46.39
C SER A 47 -47.14 -12.33 45.88
N GLU A 48 -45.96 -11.91 45.42
CA GLU A 48 -44.88 -12.76 44.90
C GLU A 48 -44.11 -13.45 46.03
N SER A 49 -44.15 -12.88 47.24
CA SER A 49 -43.50 -13.40 48.45
C SER A 49 -44.32 -14.42 49.23
N VAL A 50 -45.57 -14.70 48.84
CA VAL A 50 -46.41 -15.72 49.50
C VAL A 50 -45.93 -17.12 49.10
N GLY A 51 -45.07 -17.72 49.92
CA GLY A 51 -44.66 -19.13 49.81
C GLY A 51 -43.15 -19.39 49.71
N VAL A 52 -42.32 -18.36 49.52
CA VAL A 52 -40.84 -18.49 49.49
C VAL A 52 -40.27 -18.38 50.91
N PRO A 53 -39.41 -19.31 51.37
CA PRO A 53 -38.75 -19.22 52.67
C PRO A 53 -37.96 -17.90 52.82
N GLU A 54 -38.04 -17.29 54.00
CA GLU A 54 -37.37 -16.01 54.32
C GLU A 54 -35.85 -16.07 54.04
N ALA A 55 -35.19 -17.15 54.47
CA ALA A 55 -33.77 -17.38 54.19
C ALA A 55 -33.42 -17.43 52.69
N VAL A 56 -34.32 -17.94 51.84
CA VAL A 56 -34.11 -17.96 50.38
C VAL A 56 -34.29 -16.55 49.81
N ARG A 57 -35.29 -15.81 50.29
CA ARG A 57 -35.55 -14.43 49.83
C ARG A 57 -34.36 -13.51 50.11
N ASP A 58 -33.90 -13.49 51.35
CA ASP A 58 -32.78 -12.64 51.78
C ASP A 58 -31.51 -12.97 50.99
N ALA A 59 -31.21 -14.25 50.81
CA ALA A 59 -30.06 -14.68 50.03
C ALA A 59 -30.18 -14.34 48.54
N THR A 60 -31.38 -14.44 47.95
CA THR A 60 -31.58 -14.05 46.54
C THR A 60 -31.45 -12.55 46.32
N GLU A 61 -31.93 -11.73 47.27
CA GLU A 61 -31.75 -10.27 47.23
C GLU A 61 -30.29 -9.88 47.45
N GLN A 62 -29.61 -10.49 48.42
CA GLN A 62 -28.19 -10.27 48.68
C GLN A 62 -27.34 -10.69 47.48
N ALA A 63 -27.62 -11.86 46.88
CA ALA A 63 -26.94 -12.32 45.68
C ALA A 63 -27.21 -11.40 44.49
N ARG A 64 -28.41 -10.86 44.33
CA ARG A 64 -28.74 -9.86 43.29
C ARG A 64 -27.93 -8.59 43.49
N ALA A 65 -27.83 -8.07 44.71
CA ALA A 65 -26.99 -6.91 45.01
C ALA A 65 -25.52 -7.17 44.64
N MET A 66 -24.99 -8.34 45.00
CA MET A 66 -23.62 -8.77 44.64
C MET A 66 -23.43 -8.89 43.12
N ARG A 67 -24.36 -9.53 42.38
CA ARG A 67 -24.30 -9.61 40.91
C ARG A 67 -24.33 -8.26 40.23
N LEU A 68 -25.19 -7.36 40.71
CA LEU A 68 -25.29 -5.99 40.20
C LEU A 68 -24.02 -5.21 40.53
N ALA A 69 -23.39 -5.44 41.68
CA ALA A 69 -22.09 -4.87 42.04
C ALA A 69 -20.92 -5.43 41.19
N GLY A 70 -21.12 -6.56 40.51
CA GLY A 70 -20.11 -7.24 39.69
C GLY A 70 -19.42 -8.41 40.38
N ASP A 71 -19.86 -8.81 41.57
CA ASP A 71 -19.25 -9.87 42.37
C ASP A 71 -20.07 -11.17 42.28
N ALA A 72 -20.08 -11.76 41.08
CA ALA A 72 -20.89 -12.94 40.79
C ALA A 72 -20.39 -14.20 41.53
N GLU A 73 -19.08 -14.25 41.85
CA GLU A 73 -18.47 -15.33 42.63
C GLU A 73 -19.01 -15.35 44.06
N GLN A 74 -19.05 -14.19 44.72
CA GLN A 74 -19.61 -14.06 46.05
C GLN A 74 -21.11 -14.30 46.06
N ALA A 75 -21.84 -13.81 45.03
CA ALA A 75 -23.24 -14.13 44.83
C ALA A 75 -23.50 -15.64 44.75
N ARG A 76 -22.63 -16.40 44.06
CA ARG A 76 -22.74 -17.86 44.02
C ARG A 76 -22.45 -18.51 45.36
N ALA A 77 -21.45 -18.02 46.09
CA ALA A 77 -21.10 -18.56 47.40
C ALA A 77 -22.30 -18.49 48.36
N VAL A 78 -22.95 -17.32 48.44
CA VAL A 78 -24.17 -17.11 49.25
C VAL A 78 -25.30 -18.07 48.84
N LEU A 79 -25.56 -18.20 47.52
CA LEU A 79 -26.63 -19.09 47.05
C LEU A 79 -26.31 -20.58 47.26
N ARG A 80 -25.03 -20.96 47.25
CA ARG A 80 -24.60 -22.36 47.43
C ARG A 80 -24.89 -22.91 48.82
N GLU A 81 -24.80 -22.08 49.85
CA GLU A 81 -25.06 -22.47 51.25
C GLU A 81 -26.50 -22.97 51.45
N LEU A 82 -27.43 -22.54 50.59
CA LEU A 82 -28.84 -22.90 50.66
C LEU A 82 -29.22 -24.11 49.80
N ILE A 83 -28.33 -24.60 48.92
CA ILE A 83 -28.66 -25.70 48.00
C ILE A 83 -29.02 -26.98 48.77
N ASP A 84 -28.31 -27.29 49.86
CA ASP A 84 -28.55 -28.53 50.61
C ASP A 84 -29.93 -28.58 51.29
N VAL A 85 -30.50 -27.41 51.62
CA VAL A 85 -31.76 -27.27 52.37
C VAL A 85 -32.94 -26.94 51.46
N HIS A 86 -32.72 -26.14 50.40
CA HIS A 86 -33.78 -25.57 49.55
C HIS A 86 -33.64 -25.92 48.06
N ARG A 87 -33.05 -27.07 47.72
CA ARG A 87 -32.80 -27.53 46.33
C ARG A 87 -33.99 -27.54 45.37
N ASP A 88 -35.21 -27.65 45.87
CA ASP A 88 -36.42 -27.73 45.04
C ASP A 88 -37.12 -26.36 44.89
N GLU A 89 -36.52 -25.29 45.42
CA GLU A 89 -37.12 -23.96 45.45
C GLU A 89 -36.83 -23.16 44.16
N PRO A 90 -37.85 -22.79 43.36
CA PRO A 90 -37.63 -22.17 42.05
C PRO A 90 -36.91 -20.81 42.09
N ALA A 91 -37.11 -20.03 43.15
CA ALA A 91 -36.46 -18.72 43.32
C ALA A 91 -34.94 -18.87 43.43
N LEU A 92 -34.47 -19.84 44.22
CA LEU A 92 -33.05 -20.17 44.37
C LEU A 92 -32.43 -20.61 43.02
N ILE A 93 -33.12 -21.48 42.29
CA ILE A 93 -32.63 -21.99 40.99
C ILE A 93 -32.56 -20.88 39.94
N ASN A 94 -33.57 -19.99 39.87
CA ASN A 94 -33.53 -18.84 38.97
C ASN A 94 -32.38 -17.88 39.32
N ALA A 95 -32.15 -17.60 40.61
CA ALA A 95 -31.03 -16.77 41.05
C ALA A 95 -29.67 -17.40 40.69
N LEU A 96 -29.50 -18.71 40.87
CA LEU A 96 -28.29 -19.43 40.44
C LEU A 96 -28.10 -19.38 38.92
N ALA A 97 -29.18 -19.47 38.14
CA ALA A 97 -29.13 -19.36 36.69
C ALA A 97 -28.73 -17.94 36.23
N LEU A 98 -29.28 -16.88 36.84
CA LEU A 98 -28.86 -15.51 36.58
C LEU A 98 -27.39 -15.29 36.96
N THR A 99 -26.93 -15.82 38.10
CA THR A 99 -25.51 -15.80 38.49
C THR A 99 -24.62 -16.49 37.46
N ALA A 100 -25.03 -17.65 36.94
CA ALA A 100 -24.27 -18.36 35.92
C ALA A 100 -24.15 -17.54 34.61
N VAL A 101 -25.19 -16.81 34.21
CA VAL A 101 -25.13 -15.92 33.04
C VAL A 101 -24.23 -14.71 33.30
N HIS A 102 -24.26 -14.13 34.51
CA HIS A 102 -23.36 -13.04 34.90
C HIS A 102 -21.89 -13.44 34.81
N GLU A 103 -21.48 -14.55 35.43
CA GLU A 103 -20.09 -15.03 35.38
C GLU A 103 -19.63 -15.33 33.95
N ARG A 104 -20.56 -15.81 33.11
CA ARG A 104 -20.29 -16.11 31.71
C ARG A 104 -20.03 -14.82 30.90
N LEU A 105 -20.78 -13.76 31.20
CA LEU A 105 -20.71 -12.49 30.47
C LEU A 105 -19.61 -11.57 31.01
N ILE A 106 -19.49 -11.42 32.32
CA ILE A 106 -18.61 -10.47 33.02
C ILE A 106 -17.23 -11.08 33.23
N ASP A 107 -17.14 -12.24 33.88
CA ASP A 107 -15.84 -12.83 34.27
C ASP A 107 -15.20 -13.65 33.14
N GLY A 108 -15.96 -13.92 32.07
CA GLY A 108 -15.54 -14.75 30.94
C GLY A 108 -15.21 -16.20 31.31
N ARG A 109 -15.51 -16.63 32.54
CA ARG A 109 -15.23 -17.97 33.09
C ARG A 109 -16.28 -18.98 32.64
N VAL A 110 -15.93 -20.26 32.67
CA VAL A 110 -16.92 -21.35 32.60
C VAL A 110 -17.67 -21.36 33.93
N PRO A 111 -19.00 -21.15 33.95
CA PRO A 111 -19.74 -21.12 35.21
C PRO A 111 -19.61 -22.47 35.92
N GLY A 112 -19.06 -22.43 37.14
CA GLY A 112 -18.83 -23.61 37.97
C GLY A 112 -20.15 -24.21 38.48
N GLY A 113 -20.38 -25.48 38.15
CA GLY A 113 -21.56 -26.20 38.62
C GLY A 113 -22.78 -26.14 37.69
N LEU A 114 -22.61 -25.83 36.39
CA LEU A 114 -23.69 -25.91 35.39
C LEU A 114 -24.40 -27.28 35.37
N ALA A 115 -23.66 -28.37 35.54
CA ALA A 115 -24.24 -29.71 35.64
C ALA A 115 -25.19 -29.85 36.85
N VAL A 116 -24.80 -29.28 38.00
CA VAL A 116 -25.62 -29.25 39.22
C VAL A 116 -26.84 -28.35 39.02
N LEU A 117 -26.68 -27.19 38.38
CA LEU A 117 -27.79 -26.29 38.06
C LEU A 117 -28.85 -26.96 37.17
N ARG A 118 -28.43 -27.73 36.15
CA ARG A 118 -29.35 -28.50 35.31
C ARG A 118 -30.07 -29.59 36.09
N GLU A 119 -29.35 -30.33 36.94
CA GLU A 119 -29.97 -31.36 37.79
C GLU A 119 -31.04 -30.76 38.73
N LEU A 120 -30.77 -29.58 39.30
CA LEU A 120 -31.74 -28.85 40.12
C LEU A 120 -32.95 -28.38 39.30
N ALA A 121 -32.72 -27.83 38.10
CA ALA A 121 -33.78 -27.37 37.22
C ALA A 121 -34.70 -28.52 36.76
N ASP A 122 -34.14 -29.71 36.48
CA ASP A 122 -34.89 -30.90 36.03
C ASP A 122 -35.81 -31.48 37.13
N ARG A 123 -35.51 -31.22 38.41
CA ARG A 123 -36.34 -31.63 39.55
C ARG A 123 -37.60 -30.79 39.71
N VAL A 124 -37.65 -29.62 39.09
CA VAL A 124 -38.74 -28.65 39.19
C VAL A 124 -39.45 -28.53 37.84
N GLU A 125 -40.74 -28.18 37.82
CA GLU A 125 -41.43 -27.94 36.55
C GLU A 125 -40.75 -26.80 35.76
N ALA A 126 -40.32 -27.07 34.52
CA ALA A 126 -39.58 -26.11 33.67
C ALA A 126 -40.22 -24.71 33.58
N LYS A 127 -41.55 -24.62 33.67
CA LYS A 127 -42.29 -23.34 33.66
C LYS A 127 -41.98 -22.41 34.85
N LYS A 128 -41.41 -22.94 35.93
CA LYS A 128 -41.07 -22.24 37.18
C LYS A 128 -39.60 -21.75 37.21
N VAL A 129 -38.78 -22.19 36.26
CA VAL A 129 -37.34 -21.81 36.19
C VAL A 129 -37.01 -21.11 34.86
N PRO A 130 -37.68 -19.99 34.53
CA PRO A 130 -37.54 -19.33 33.22
C PRO A 130 -36.13 -18.78 32.95
N ALA A 131 -35.31 -18.52 33.97
CA ALA A 131 -33.94 -18.02 33.80
C ALA A 131 -33.00 -19.04 33.11
N MET A 132 -33.35 -20.33 33.10
CA MET A 132 -32.59 -21.36 32.39
C MET A 132 -32.48 -21.12 30.87
N HIS A 133 -33.48 -20.45 30.26
CA HIS A 133 -33.38 -20.09 28.85
C HIS A 133 -32.24 -19.10 28.55
N LEU A 134 -31.87 -18.24 29.51
CA LEU A 134 -30.72 -17.35 29.36
C LEU A 134 -29.41 -18.12 29.48
N VAL A 135 -29.35 -19.16 30.31
CA VAL A 135 -28.21 -20.09 30.39
C VAL A 135 -28.04 -20.83 29.05
N GLU A 136 -29.12 -21.40 28.51
CA GLU A 136 -29.13 -22.06 27.20
C GLU A 136 -28.67 -21.11 26.08
N ALA A 137 -29.16 -19.87 26.09
CA ALA A 137 -28.76 -18.85 25.12
C ALA A 137 -27.27 -18.47 25.23
N ALA A 138 -26.74 -18.35 26.45
CA ALA A 138 -25.35 -18.05 26.72
C ALA A 138 -24.40 -19.22 26.36
N GLU A 139 -24.83 -20.46 26.56
CA GLU A 139 -24.13 -21.67 26.13
C GLU A 139 -24.09 -21.77 24.60
N ALA A 140 -25.23 -21.61 23.93
CA ALA A 140 -25.32 -21.60 22.46
C ALA A 140 -24.42 -20.51 21.84
N LEU A 141 -24.31 -19.36 22.51
CA LEU A 141 -23.46 -18.27 22.05
C LEU A 141 -21.97 -18.61 22.19
N ARG A 142 -21.48 -19.11 23.33
CA ARG A 142 -20.03 -19.29 23.55
C ARG A 142 -19.48 -20.68 23.19
N GLU A 143 -20.16 -21.76 23.53
CA GLU A 143 -19.63 -23.13 23.35
C GLU A 143 -19.89 -23.67 21.94
N ALA A 144 -21.06 -23.35 21.37
CA ALA A 144 -21.44 -23.84 20.05
C ALA A 144 -21.14 -22.84 18.91
N ASP A 145 -20.83 -21.58 19.24
CA ASP A 145 -20.77 -20.44 18.30
C ASP A 145 -22.00 -20.39 17.36
N GLN A 146 -23.19 -20.59 17.92
CA GLN A 146 -24.46 -20.62 17.19
C GLN A 146 -25.31 -19.38 17.49
N PRO A 147 -24.95 -18.19 16.98
CA PRO A 147 -25.67 -16.95 17.30
C PRO A 147 -27.11 -16.96 16.78
N GLY A 148 -27.41 -17.70 15.70
CA GLY A 148 -28.78 -17.90 15.23
C GLY A 148 -29.64 -18.66 16.25
N GLN A 149 -29.09 -19.73 16.83
CA GLN A 149 -29.76 -20.49 17.88
C GLN A 149 -29.94 -19.66 19.14
N THR A 150 -28.94 -18.85 19.53
CA THR A 150 -29.07 -17.90 20.64
C THR A 150 -30.27 -16.97 20.44
N ILE A 151 -30.41 -16.34 19.28
CA ILE A 151 -31.56 -15.45 19.00
C ILE A 151 -32.90 -16.21 19.06
N ASP A 152 -32.95 -17.44 18.55
CA ASP A 152 -34.17 -18.25 18.60
C ASP A 152 -34.53 -18.65 20.02
N THR A 153 -33.55 -19.01 20.86
CA THR A 153 -33.73 -19.31 22.28
C THR A 153 -34.20 -18.08 23.04
N LEU A 154 -33.59 -16.90 22.83
CA LEU A 154 -34.02 -15.65 23.47
C LEU A 154 -35.45 -15.27 23.07
N ARG A 155 -35.84 -15.41 21.79
CA ARG A 155 -37.24 -15.19 21.36
C ARG A 155 -38.23 -16.13 22.05
N ARG A 156 -37.84 -17.37 22.33
CA ARG A 156 -38.68 -18.33 23.07
C ARG A 156 -38.74 -18.00 24.57
N ALA A 157 -37.70 -17.36 25.11
CA ALA A 157 -37.59 -16.96 26.52
C ALA A 157 -38.49 -15.77 26.89
N ASP A 158 -38.89 -14.93 25.93
CA ASP A 158 -39.66 -13.69 26.18
C ASP A 158 -40.92 -13.88 27.05
N ARG A 159 -41.75 -14.88 26.75
CA ARG A 159 -42.96 -15.18 27.54
C ARG A 159 -42.65 -15.85 28.89
N PRO A 160 -41.78 -16.87 28.98
CA PRO A 160 -41.35 -17.44 30.25
C PRO A 160 -40.75 -16.43 31.23
N LEU A 161 -39.86 -15.54 30.77
CA LEU A 161 -39.16 -14.56 31.62
C LEU A 161 -40.13 -13.61 32.32
N ALA A 162 -41.26 -13.27 31.70
CA ALA A 162 -42.30 -12.43 32.30
C ALA A 162 -42.95 -13.01 33.57
N ARG A 163 -42.60 -14.24 33.97
CA ARG A 163 -43.03 -14.89 35.22
C ARG A 163 -42.04 -14.71 36.38
N LEU A 164 -40.87 -14.15 36.13
CA LEU A 164 -39.94 -13.75 37.18
C LEU A 164 -40.52 -12.59 37.99
N GLY A 165 -40.12 -12.47 39.25
CA GLY A 165 -40.46 -11.32 40.07
C GLY A 165 -39.98 -10.02 39.43
N SER A 166 -40.64 -8.91 39.75
CA SER A 166 -40.40 -7.61 39.09
C SER A 166 -38.92 -7.19 39.04
N GLN A 167 -38.19 -7.48 40.11
CA GLN A 167 -36.76 -7.17 40.27
C GLN A 167 -35.84 -8.08 39.43
N ASP A 168 -36.09 -9.40 39.44
CA ASP A 168 -35.34 -10.39 38.65
C ASP A 168 -35.64 -10.28 37.16
N LEU A 169 -36.86 -9.86 36.79
CA LEU A 169 -37.24 -9.61 35.40
C LEU A 169 -36.39 -8.49 34.80
N VAL A 170 -36.15 -7.39 35.53
CA VAL A 170 -35.30 -6.29 35.05
C VAL A 170 -33.87 -6.77 34.78
N GLU A 171 -33.31 -7.55 35.70
CA GLU A 171 -31.97 -8.15 35.55
C GLU A 171 -31.93 -9.13 34.36
N ALA A 172 -32.92 -10.01 34.25
CA ALA A 172 -33.03 -10.96 33.15
C ALA A 172 -33.14 -10.28 31.78
N ARG A 173 -33.90 -9.17 31.67
CA ARG A 173 -34.01 -8.39 30.43
C ARG A 173 -32.71 -7.69 30.06
N LEU A 174 -31.96 -7.19 31.03
CA LEU A 174 -30.63 -6.64 30.80
C LEU A 174 -29.72 -7.70 30.17
N LEU A 175 -29.67 -8.91 30.74
CA LEU A 175 -28.85 -10.02 30.24
C LEU A 175 -29.32 -10.52 28.87
N GLU A 176 -30.64 -10.60 28.64
CA GLU A 176 -31.22 -10.92 27.33
C GLU A 176 -30.72 -9.95 26.25
N HIS A 177 -30.78 -8.64 26.51
CA HIS A 177 -30.32 -7.63 25.55
C HIS A 177 -28.82 -7.72 25.29
N LEU A 178 -28.00 -8.01 26.31
CA LEU A 178 -26.56 -8.20 26.13
C LEU A 178 -26.23 -9.46 25.30
N LEU A 179 -26.92 -10.57 25.56
CA LEU A 179 -26.78 -11.80 24.77
C LEU A 179 -27.27 -11.61 23.32
N ALA A 180 -28.38 -10.92 23.12
CA ALA A 180 -28.92 -10.60 21.80
C ALA A 180 -27.98 -9.68 21.02
N ALA A 181 -27.40 -8.68 21.69
CA ALA A 181 -26.40 -7.79 21.09
C ALA A 181 -25.19 -8.57 20.59
N ALA A 182 -24.62 -9.43 21.44
CA ALA A 182 -23.49 -10.26 21.10
C ALA A 182 -23.80 -11.25 19.96
N ALA A 183 -24.99 -11.84 19.95
CA ALA A 183 -25.43 -12.73 18.87
C ALA A 183 -25.63 -11.98 17.54
N HIS A 184 -26.28 -10.80 17.55
CA HIS A 184 -26.46 -9.99 16.34
C HIS A 184 -25.15 -9.47 15.77
N ARG A 185 -24.15 -9.17 16.60
CA ARG A 185 -22.79 -8.86 16.16
C ARG A 185 -22.21 -10.00 15.33
N ARG A 186 -22.29 -11.23 15.84
CA ARG A 186 -21.77 -12.43 15.15
C ARG A 186 -22.54 -12.78 13.86
N LEU A 187 -23.81 -12.38 13.77
CA LEU A 187 -24.64 -12.51 12.56
C LEU A 187 -24.40 -11.39 11.53
N GLY A 188 -23.45 -10.48 11.76
CA GLY A 188 -23.21 -9.35 10.84
C GLY A 188 -24.36 -8.36 10.76
N SER A 189 -25.15 -8.20 11.84
CA SER A 189 -26.30 -7.29 11.91
C SER A 189 -26.02 -6.12 12.88
N PRO A 190 -25.12 -5.18 12.53
CA PRO A 190 -24.62 -4.15 13.45
C PRO A 190 -25.72 -3.25 14.01
N ASP A 191 -26.69 -2.84 13.18
CA ASP A 191 -27.82 -2.02 13.63
C ASP A 191 -28.74 -2.74 14.63
N ARG A 192 -28.86 -4.06 14.53
CA ARG A 192 -29.61 -4.86 15.51
C ARG A 192 -28.80 -4.98 16.79
N ALA A 193 -27.50 -5.26 16.69
CA ALA A 193 -26.61 -5.32 17.85
C ALA A 193 -26.64 -4.01 18.63
N ILE A 194 -26.44 -2.86 17.99
CA ILE A 194 -26.45 -1.52 18.61
C ILE A 194 -27.79 -1.23 19.28
N ARG A 195 -28.92 -1.63 18.66
CA ARG A 195 -30.24 -1.47 19.26
C ARG A 195 -30.39 -2.27 20.55
N GLU A 196 -29.92 -3.51 20.57
CA GLU A 196 -29.95 -4.33 21.78
C GLU A 196 -29.03 -3.77 22.87
N VAL A 197 -27.82 -3.30 22.53
CA VAL A 197 -26.94 -2.62 23.50
C VAL A 197 -27.59 -1.34 24.05
N ARG A 198 -28.31 -0.57 23.23
CA ARG A 198 -29.10 0.61 23.68
C ARG A 198 -30.17 0.23 24.69
N LYS A 199 -30.88 -0.87 24.46
CA LYS A 199 -31.89 -1.38 25.40
C LYS A 199 -31.21 -1.82 26.71
N ALA A 200 -30.13 -2.60 26.64
CA ALA A 200 -29.34 -2.98 27.82
C ALA A 200 -28.89 -1.75 28.62
N ALA A 201 -28.33 -0.74 27.95
CA ALA A 201 -27.88 0.49 28.60
C ALA A 201 -29.01 1.28 29.27
N ALA A 202 -30.22 1.25 28.70
CA ALA A 202 -31.40 1.90 29.27
C ALA A 202 -32.01 1.11 30.45
N SER A 203 -31.78 -0.21 30.50
CA SER A 203 -32.25 -1.10 31.56
C SER A 203 -31.29 -1.21 32.75
N LEU A 204 -30.13 -0.56 32.71
CA LEU A 204 -29.17 -0.56 33.82
C LEU A 204 -29.75 0.16 35.06
N PRO A 205 -29.84 -0.52 36.22
CA PRO A 205 -30.29 0.13 37.45
C PRO A 205 -29.25 1.15 37.97
N PRO A 206 -29.68 2.19 38.72
CA PRO A 206 -28.76 3.18 39.30
C PRO A 206 -27.70 2.57 40.21
N THR A 207 -28.03 1.46 40.88
CA THR A 207 -27.17 0.69 41.77
C THR A 207 -26.25 -0.31 41.06
N ALA A 208 -26.31 -0.41 39.72
CA ALA A 208 -25.39 -1.26 38.97
C ALA A 208 -23.94 -0.80 39.19
N GLY A 209 -23.09 -1.74 39.58
CA GLY A 209 -21.65 -1.57 39.74
C GLY A 209 -20.92 -1.37 38.42
N GLU A 210 -19.62 -1.14 38.52
CA GLU A 210 -18.79 -0.76 37.37
C GLU A 210 -18.70 -1.86 36.31
N GLY A 211 -18.68 -3.15 36.68
CA GLY A 211 -18.54 -4.27 35.73
C GLY A 211 -19.61 -4.30 34.63
N LEU A 212 -20.89 -4.21 34.99
CA LEU A 212 -22.00 -4.19 34.02
C LEU A 212 -21.99 -2.91 33.15
N ARG A 213 -21.63 -1.78 33.75
CA ARG A 213 -21.50 -0.50 33.03
C ARG A 213 -20.36 -0.56 32.03
N HIS A 214 -19.22 -1.11 32.42
CA HIS A 214 -18.05 -1.34 31.57
C HIS A 214 -18.41 -2.26 30.40
N LEU A 215 -19.08 -3.38 30.66
CA LEU A 215 -19.45 -4.33 29.62
C LEU A 215 -20.37 -3.70 28.56
N THR A 216 -21.38 -2.92 28.99
CA THR A 216 -22.28 -2.23 28.06
C THR A 216 -21.58 -1.10 27.30
N LEU A 217 -20.60 -0.43 27.95
CA LEU A 217 -19.78 0.60 27.35
C LEU A 217 -18.86 0.02 26.26
N VAL A 218 -18.08 -1.01 26.60
CA VAL A 218 -17.10 -1.67 25.72
C VAL A 218 -17.79 -2.29 24.52
N ILE A 219 -18.86 -3.09 24.72
CA ILE A 219 -19.60 -3.70 23.62
C ILE A 219 -20.18 -2.64 22.69
N GLY A 220 -20.69 -1.53 23.25
CA GLY A 220 -21.20 -0.42 22.44
C GLY A 220 -20.13 0.26 21.61
N VAL A 221 -18.97 0.59 22.21
CA VAL A 221 -17.85 1.23 21.50
C VAL A 221 -17.28 0.31 20.42
N ASP A 222 -17.02 -0.95 20.75
CA ASP A 222 -16.54 -1.96 19.79
C ASP A 222 -17.46 -2.08 18.58
N GLN A 223 -18.76 -2.19 18.83
CA GLN A 223 -19.74 -2.36 17.77
C GLN A 223 -19.81 -1.14 16.86
N LEU A 224 -19.75 0.06 17.44
CA LEU A 224 -19.80 1.31 16.69
C LEU A 224 -18.51 1.55 15.91
N LEU A 225 -17.34 1.22 16.46
CA LEU A 225 -16.06 1.34 15.77
C LEU A 225 -15.93 0.32 14.63
N ALA A 226 -16.35 -0.93 14.85
CA ALA A 226 -16.36 -1.96 13.82
C ALA A 226 -17.21 -1.54 12.60
N ASP A 227 -18.32 -0.83 12.83
CA ASP A 227 -19.22 -0.31 11.78
C ASP A 227 -18.77 1.05 11.21
N GLY A 228 -17.65 1.62 11.70
CA GLY A 228 -17.14 2.92 11.26
C GLY A 228 -17.91 4.14 11.79
N ARG A 229 -18.83 3.95 12.75
CA ARG A 229 -19.67 4.98 13.37
C ARG A 229 -18.96 5.69 14.52
N ILE A 230 -17.81 6.28 14.22
CA ILE A 230 -16.87 6.86 15.20
C ILE A 230 -17.52 7.94 16.08
N VAL A 231 -18.35 8.82 15.49
CA VAL A 231 -19.00 9.92 16.23
C VAL A 231 -20.02 9.39 17.24
N GLU A 232 -20.76 8.34 16.85
CA GLU A 232 -21.68 7.69 17.76
C GLU A 232 -20.95 6.96 18.88
N ALA A 233 -19.77 6.40 18.64
CA ALA A 233 -18.94 5.79 19.67
C ALA A 233 -18.49 6.83 20.72
N GLU A 234 -18.11 8.03 20.29
CA GLU A 234 -17.77 9.13 21.22
C GLU A 234 -18.99 9.55 22.06
N ARG A 235 -20.14 9.73 21.39
CA ARG A 235 -21.42 10.07 22.04
C ARG A 235 -21.83 8.97 23.03
N TRP A 236 -21.56 7.71 22.70
CA TRP A 236 -21.80 6.56 23.56
C TRP A 236 -21.02 6.66 24.87
N ILE A 237 -19.72 6.96 24.80
CA ILE A 237 -18.85 7.14 25.98
C ILE A 237 -19.36 8.30 26.84
N ARG A 238 -19.62 9.47 26.23
CA ARG A 238 -20.14 10.64 26.97
C ARG A 238 -21.48 10.34 27.65
N SER A 239 -22.37 9.62 26.99
CA SER A 239 -23.67 9.23 27.56
C SER A 239 -23.51 8.24 28.71
N ALA A 240 -22.57 7.29 28.61
CA ALA A 240 -22.26 6.35 29.68
C ALA A 240 -21.68 7.06 30.91
N HIS A 241 -20.75 7.99 30.68
CA HIS A 241 -20.17 8.84 31.70
C HIS A 241 -21.24 9.66 32.43
N GLN A 242 -22.14 10.32 31.70
CA GLN A 242 -23.24 11.07 32.33
C GLN A 242 -24.15 10.16 33.18
N ARG A 243 -24.50 8.96 32.69
CA ARG A 243 -25.28 7.97 33.45
C ARG A 243 -24.54 7.48 34.71
N ARG A 244 -23.20 7.43 34.69
CA ARG A 244 -22.39 7.10 35.86
C ARG A 244 -22.49 8.22 36.91
N LEU A 245 -22.34 9.48 36.50
CA LEU A 245 -22.49 10.64 37.40
C LEU A 245 -23.89 10.73 37.99
N ASP A 246 -24.93 10.56 37.17
CA ASP A 246 -26.32 10.59 37.63
C ASP A 246 -26.59 9.45 38.63
N GLY A 247 -26.07 8.25 38.38
CA GLY A 247 -26.16 7.11 39.29
C GLY A 247 -25.42 7.35 40.61
N ALA A 248 -24.21 7.90 40.56
CA ALA A 248 -23.43 8.23 41.76
C ALA A 248 -24.12 9.29 42.62
N ARG A 249 -24.75 10.31 42.00
CA ARG A 249 -25.55 11.32 42.70
C ARG A 249 -26.78 10.72 43.39
N VAL A 250 -27.47 9.78 42.74
CA VAL A 250 -28.61 9.06 43.34
C VAL A 250 -28.16 8.21 44.52
N ALA A 251 -27.08 7.45 44.37
CA ALA A 251 -26.55 6.60 45.44
C ALA A 251 -26.05 7.42 46.65
N ALA A 252 -25.42 8.57 46.41
CA ALA A 252 -25.02 9.50 47.46
C ALA A 252 -26.24 10.06 48.21
N GLY A 253 -27.33 10.38 47.51
CA GLY A 253 -28.60 10.80 48.12
C GLY A 253 -29.24 9.71 48.98
N GLN A 254 -29.25 8.45 48.51
CA GLN A 254 -29.80 7.33 49.27
C GLN A 254 -29.03 7.06 50.56
N ARG A 255 -27.69 7.06 50.52
CA ARG A 255 -26.86 6.89 51.73
C ARG A 255 -27.04 8.05 52.72
N HIS A 256 -27.24 9.26 52.21
CA HIS A 256 -27.53 10.42 53.04
C HIS A 256 -28.90 10.27 53.74
N ASP A 257 -29.92 9.79 53.03
CA ASP A 257 -31.24 9.53 53.61
C ASP A 257 -31.24 8.37 54.63
N GLU A 258 -30.46 7.31 54.37
CA GLU A 258 -30.24 6.19 55.31
C GLU A 258 -29.51 6.63 56.58
N ALA A 259 -28.39 7.36 56.44
CA ALA A 259 -27.64 7.90 57.57
C ALA A 259 -28.48 8.88 58.41
N ARG A 260 -29.33 9.68 57.76
CA ARG A 260 -30.28 10.56 58.43
C ARG A 260 -31.33 9.76 59.22
N GLY A 261 -31.88 8.70 58.64
CA GLY A 261 -32.83 7.81 59.30
C GLY A 261 -32.24 7.08 60.51
N GLU A 262 -30.97 6.66 60.44
CA GLU A 262 -30.25 6.07 61.57
C GLU A 262 -30.01 7.09 62.68
N THR A 263 -29.61 8.32 62.35
CA THR A 263 -29.46 9.39 63.36
C THR A 263 -30.78 9.82 63.99
N GLU A 264 -31.88 9.79 63.25
CA GLU A 264 -33.23 10.08 63.79
C GLU A 264 -33.71 8.92 64.69
N ALA A 265 -33.40 7.66 64.37
CA ALA A 265 -33.71 6.49 65.20
C ALA A 265 -32.85 6.40 66.47
N GLU A 266 -31.57 6.77 66.41
CA GLU A 266 -30.70 6.87 67.60
C GLU A 266 -31.14 8.03 68.51
N ALA A 267 -31.54 9.17 67.95
CA ALA A 267 -32.09 10.29 68.71
C ALA A 267 -33.44 9.95 69.38
N GLU A 268 -34.30 9.16 68.74
CA GLU A 268 -35.54 8.65 69.35
C GLU A 268 -35.27 7.59 70.44
N ALA A 269 -34.22 6.77 70.29
CA ALA A 269 -33.79 5.80 71.30
C ALA A 269 -33.16 6.46 72.54
N GLU A 270 -32.41 7.56 72.37
CA GLU A 270 -31.89 8.36 73.48
C GLU A 270 -32.99 9.20 74.16
N ALA A 271 -33.94 9.77 73.41
CA ALA A 271 -35.08 10.51 73.96
C ALA A 271 -36.08 9.62 74.71
N GLY A 272 -36.13 8.31 74.41
CA GLY A 272 -36.96 7.33 75.12
C GLY A 272 -36.40 6.85 76.47
N ALA A 273 -35.14 7.17 76.80
CA ALA A 273 -34.47 6.68 78.01
C ALA A 273 -34.56 7.63 79.21
N ASP A 274 -34.82 8.92 79.02
CA ASP A 274 -34.85 9.93 80.10
C ASP A 274 -36.29 10.41 80.41
N GLY A 275 -37.02 9.56 81.15
CA GLY A 275 -38.34 9.85 81.66
C GLY A 275 -38.43 9.79 83.18
N ALA A 276 -37.81 10.73 83.91
CA ALA A 276 -38.16 11.00 85.32
C ALA A 276 -37.61 12.34 85.88
N GLN A 277 -38.56 13.18 86.35
CA GLN A 277 -38.47 14.22 87.41
C GLN A 277 -38.20 15.71 87.07
N ALA A 278 -39.26 16.48 87.36
CA ALA A 278 -39.35 17.71 88.18
C ALA A 278 -39.01 19.11 87.60
N GLU A 279 -39.94 20.02 87.92
CA GLU A 279 -39.98 21.48 87.73
C GLU A 279 -38.76 22.20 88.33
N ASP A 280 -38.19 23.20 87.65
CA ASP A 280 -38.30 24.63 88.03
C ASP A 280 -37.56 25.55 87.02
N THR A 281 -38.02 26.79 87.01
CA THR A 281 -37.64 27.93 86.15
C THR A 281 -36.16 28.37 86.20
N ALA A 282 -35.49 28.44 85.04
CA ALA A 282 -34.42 29.42 84.78
C ALA A 282 -34.15 29.58 83.28
N THR A 283 -34.13 30.82 82.83
CA THR A 283 -33.71 31.28 81.51
C THR A 283 -32.27 30.83 81.23
N ILE A 284 -32.11 29.85 80.35
CA ILE A 284 -30.84 29.52 79.71
C ILE A 284 -31.10 29.48 78.21
N GLU A 285 -30.40 30.35 77.49
CA GLU A 285 -30.30 30.34 76.04
C GLU A 285 -29.83 28.94 75.61
N ALA A 286 -30.77 28.15 75.10
CA ALA A 286 -30.44 26.92 74.39
C ALA A 286 -29.89 27.35 73.03
N ASP A 287 -28.56 27.37 72.96
CA ASP A 287 -27.79 27.36 71.72
C ASP A 287 -28.24 26.09 70.96
N ALA A 288 -29.18 26.27 70.05
CA ALA A 288 -29.54 25.26 69.07
C ALA A 288 -28.29 25.07 68.22
N THR A 289 -27.43 24.15 68.65
CA THR A 289 -26.41 23.56 67.79
C THR A 289 -27.19 22.86 66.68
N THR A 290 -27.44 23.59 65.61
CA THR A 290 -27.70 23.04 64.29
C THR A 290 -26.54 22.10 64.01
N VAL A 291 -26.75 20.81 64.31
CA VAL A 291 -25.98 19.75 63.68
C VAL A 291 -26.36 19.87 62.21
N GLU A 292 -25.52 20.57 61.45
CA GLU A 292 -25.62 20.58 60.00
C GLU A 292 -25.61 19.12 59.54
N PRO A 293 -26.60 18.68 58.74
CA PRO A 293 -26.58 17.33 58.21
C PRO A 293 -25.27 17.14 57.43
N PRO A 294 -24.62 15.97 57.53
CA PRO A 294 -23.37 15.74 56.83
C PRO A 294 -23.57 15.99 55.32
N GLU A 295 -22.82 16.92 54.74
CA GLU A 295 -22.87 17.18 53.30
C GLU A 295 -22.69 15.87 52.52
N ALA A 296 -23.54 15.65 51.51
CA ALA A 296 -23.41 14.48 50.65
C ALA A 296 -22.00 14.43 50.04
N PRO A 297 -21.34 13.26 50.03
CA PRO A 297 -19.95 13.16 49.60
C PRO A 297 -19.78 13.65 48.15
N PRO A 298 -18.68 14.36 47.83
CA PRO A 298 -18.44 14.88 46.49
C PRO A 298 -18.32 13.75 45.47
N VAL A 299 -19.03 13.87 44.34
CA VAL A 299 -19.00 12.90 43.24
C VAL A 299 -17.80 13.20 42.32
N ASP A 300 -16.99 12.20 42.01
CA ASP A 300 -15.87 12.35 41.07
C ASP A 300 -16.38 12.48 39.62
N GLU A 301 -16.23 13.68 39.06
CA GLU A 301 -16.64 14.04 37.71
C GLU A 301 -15.61 13.66 36.62
N ARG A 302 -14.46 13.08 36.98
CA ARG A 302 -13.44 12.67 36.00
C ARG A 302 -13.88 11.43 35.23
N LEU A 303 -13.42 11.28 33.98
CA LEU A 303 -13.59 10.04 33.22
C LEU A 303 -12.86 8.91 33.95
N SER A 304 -13.48 7.73 34.03
CA SER A 304 -12.79 6.54 34.54
C SER A 304 -11.64 6.14 33.61
N VAL A 305 -10.69 5.34 34.12
CA VAL A 305 -9.53 4.88 33.32
C VAL A 305 -9.99 4.15 32.04
N LEU A 306 -11.04 3.33 32.12
CA LEU A 306 -11.62 2.66 30.97
C LEU A 306 -12.30 3.64 30.00
N GLU A 307 -13.05 4.62 30.52
CA GLU A 307 -13.68 5.66 29.69
C GLU A 307 -12.62 6.48 28.93
N GLN A 308 -11.50 6.81 29.58
CA GLN A 308 -10.35 7.50 28.96
C GLN A 308 -9.71 6.63 27.88
N ALA A 309 -9.45 5.35 28.15
CA ALA A 309 -8.84 4.43 27.19
C ALA A 309 -9.72 4.23 25.94
N LEU A 310 -11.04 4.04 26.13
CA LEU A 310 -12.00 3.93 25.04
C LEU A 310 -12.13 5.25 24.26
N LEU A 311 -12.10 6.40 24.94
CA LEU A 311 -12.10 7.70 24.27
C LEU A 311 -10.83 7.90 23.44
N ALA A 312 -9.66 7.55 23.99
CA ALA A 312 -8.40 7.58 23.26
C ALA A 312 -8.46 6.72 22.00
N ARG A 313 -9.05 5.53 22.07
CA ARG A 313 -9.27 4.64 20.91
C ARG A 313 -10.19 5.26 19.88
N VAL A 314 -11.31 5.85 20.29
CA VAL A 314 -12.25 6.55 19.39
C VAL A 314 -11.58 7.75 18.72
N LEU A 315 -10.80 8.55 19.46
CA LEU A 315 -10.04 9.68 18.92
C LEU A 315 -8.96 9.21 17.94
N ALA A 316 -8.29 8.09 18.22
CA ALA A 316 -7.31 7.51 17.31
C ALA A 316 -7.97 7.05 16.01
N ALA A 317 -9.11 6.36 16.08
CA ALA A 317 -9.90 5.97 14.91
C ALA A 317 -10.42 7.18 14.11
N ARG A 318 -10.71 8.30 14.80
CA ARG A 318 -11.10 9.57 14.18
C ARG A 318 -9.96 10.28 13.46
N GLY A 319 -8.71 9.94 13.77
CA GLY A 319 -7.50 10.58 13.25
C GLY A 319 -6.92 11.67 14.17
N GLU A 320 -7.48 11.89 15.37
CA GLU A 320 -6.99 12.87 16.36
C GLU A 320 -5.80 12.31 17.15
N ARG A 321 -4.72 11.94 16.45
CA ARG A 321 -3.57 11.19 17.02
C ARG A 321 -2.93 11.87 18.23
N ALA A 322 -2.72 13.19 18.18
CA ALA A 322 -2.09 13.92 19.28
C ALA A 322 -2.92 13.86 20.58
N ARG A 323 -4.25 13.94 20.47
CA ARG A 323 -5.15 13.87 21.64
C ARG A 323 -5.27 12.45 22.16
N ALA A 324 -5.32 11.47 21.26
CA ALA A 324 -5.31 10.07 21.64
C ALA A 324 -4.01 9.67 22.35
N ALA A 325 -2.86 10.16 21.87
CA ALA A 325 -1.57 9.95 22.52
C ALA A 325 -1.48 10.63 23.90
N ALA A 326 -2.01 11.85 24.04
CA ALA A 326 -2.07 12.52 25.34
C ALA A 326 -2.91 11.74 26.37
N LEU A 327 -4.08 11.24 25.95
CA LEU A 327 -4.89 10.37 26.83
C LEU A 327 -4.20 9.05 27.14
N LEU A 328 -3.42 8.49 26.21
CA LEU A 328 -2.63 7.29 26.44
C LEU A 328 -1.55 7.52 27.52
N ASP A 329 -0.94 8.69 27.57
CA ASP A 329 0.05 9.08 28.59
C ASP A 329 -0.57 9.26 29.99
N GLU A 330 -1.87 9.56 30.05
CA GLU A 330 -2.62 9.69 31.30
C GLU A 330 -3.05 8.32 31.87
N LEU A 331 -3.00 7.25 31.06
CA LEU A 331 -3.33 5.90 31.53
C LEU A 331 -2.21 5.34 32.42
N PRO A 332 -2.55 4.63 33.51
CA PRO A 332 -1.56 4.05 34.43
C PRO A 332 -0.62 3.06 33.73
N ASP A 333 0.66 3.10 34.09
CA ASP A 333 1.70 2.18 33.62
C ASP A 333 1.74 0.88 34.45
N GLU A 334 2.10 -0.22 33.79
CA GLU A 334 2.13 -1.61 34.31
C GLU A 334 2.88 -1.78 35.65
N GLU A 335 3.86 -0.93 35.97
CA GLU A 335 4.67 -1.06 37.20
C GLU A 335 3.92 -0.66 38.48
N ARG A 336 2.81 0.08 38.40
CA ARG A 336 2.06 0.49 39.59
C ARG A 336 0.96 -0.47 40.03
N GLU A 337 0.50 -1.38 39.17
CA GLU A 337 -0.54 -2.37 39.52
C GLU A 337 -0.30 -3.66 38.73
N ARG A 338 0.28 -4.68 39.37
CA ARG A 338 0.40 -6.06 38.84
C ARG A 338 -0.96 -6.77 38.61
N GLU A 339 -2.06 -6.03 38.69
CA GLU A 339 -3.46 -6.48 38.65
C GLU A 339 -4.32 -5.63 37.69
N LEU A 340 -3.72 -4.91 36.73
CA LEU A 340 -4.48 -4.18 35.71
C LEU A 340 -5.32 -5.14 34.84
N ASP A 341 -6.60 -4.79 34.65
CA ASP A 341 -7.59 -5.51 33.82
C ASP A 341 -6.99 -5.86 32.43
N PRO A 342 -7.02 -7.14 32.00
CA PRO A 342 -6.56 -7.56 30.66
C PRO A 342 -7.12 -6.73 29.51
N LEU A 343 -8.36 -6.23 29.65
CA LEU A 343 -9.01 -5.37 28.68
C LEU A 343 -8.28 -4.03 28.50
N LEU A 344 -7.77 -3.44 29.60
CA LEU A 344 -7.13 -2.14 29.57
C LEU A 344 -5.76 -2.20 28.87
N HIS A 345 -5.01 -3.29 29.06
CA HIS A 345 -3.76 -3.54 28.32
C HIS A 345 -4.00 -3.65 26.83
N GLU A 346 -5.02 -4.40 26.41
CA GLU A 346 -5.38 -4.53 25.01
C GLU A 346 -5.72 -3.16 24.40
N LEU A 347 -6.55 -2.36 25.09
CA LEU A 347 -6.90 -1.01 24.65
C LEU A 347 -5.66 -0.10 24.56
N ARG A 348 -4.74 -0.17 25.53
CA ARG A 348 -3.50 0.60 25.52
C ARG A 348 -2.66 0.31 24.27
N VAL A 349 -2.47 -0.97 23.93
CA VAL A 349 -1.75 -1.37 22.71
C VAL A 349 -2.47 -0.91 21.46
N ARG A 350 -3.80 -1.08 21.37
CA ARG A 350 -4.58 -0.64 20.22
C ARG A 350 -4.45 0.87 19.99
N VAL A 351 -4.53 1.66 21.05
CA VAL A 351 -4.34 3.12 21.01
C VAL A 351 -2.91 3.45 20.61
N ALA A 352 -1.91 2.78 21.16
CA ALA A 352 -0.50 2.98 20.80
C ALA A 352 -0.27 2.77 19.30
N ILE A 353 -0.74 1.65 18.75
CA ILE A 353 -0.65 1.33 17.31
C ILE A 353 -1.34 2.41 16.46
N ALA A 354 -2.52 2.90 16.89
CA ALA A 354 -3.29 3.84 16.11
C ALA A 354 -2.77 5.29 16.18
N ALA A 355 -2.24 5.73 17.33
CA ALA A 355 -2.05 7.14 17.68
C ALA A 355 -0.60 7.59 17.89
N THR A 356 0.35 6.68 18.15
CA THR A 356 1.72 7.03 18.54
C THR A 356 2.74 6.85 17.41
N ASP A 357 4.01 7.15 17.69
CA ASP A 357 5.12 6.85 16.79
C ASP A 357 5.42 5.33 16.71
N GLY A 358 6.31 4.98 15.78
CA GLY A 358 6.59 3.58 15.48
C GLY A 358 7.35 2.82 16.57
N ASP A 359 8.18 3.50 17.35
CA ASP A 359 8.96 2.85 18.40
C ASP A 359 8.09 2.54 19.61
N ARG A 360 7.26 3.49 20.02
CA ARG A 360 6.32 3.29 21.12
C ARG A 360 5.28 2.22 20.81
N ALA A 361 4.67 2.26 19.63
CA ALA A 361 3.67 1.27 19.22
C ALA A 361 4.23 -0.16 19.22
N ARG A 362 5.44 -0.36 18.67
CA ARG A 362 6.11 -1.67 18.64
C ARG A 362 6.47 -2.15 20.04
N HIS A 363 6.98 -1.25 20.89
CA HIS A 363 7.36 -1.58 22.26
C HIS A 363 6.17 -2.05 23.10
N GLU A 364 5.04 -1.32 23.04
CA GLU A 364 3.80 -1.68 23.74
C GLU A 364 3.24 -3.02 23.23
N ALA A 365 3.21 -3.23 21.92
CA ALA A 365 2.73 -4.48 21.34
C ALA A 365 3.62 -5.69 21.70
N LEU A 366 4.94 -5.50 21.73
CA LEU A 366 5.88 -6.54 22.14
C LEU A 366 5.73 -6.90 23.63
N ARG A 367 5.58 -5.91 24.52
CA ARG A 367 5.31 -6.16 25.94
C ARG A 367 4.02 -6.94 26.15
N PHE A 368 2.94 -6.53 25.47
CA PHE A 368 1.68 -7.24 25.56
C PHE A 368 1.78 -8.69 25.07
N LEU A 369 2.53 -8.93 23.99
CA LEU A 369 2.82 -10.29 23.52
C LEU A 369 3.60 -11.12 24.55
N GLN A 370 4.54 -10.53 25.30
CA GLN A 370 5.32 -11.24 26.33
C GLN A 370 4.47 -11.76 27.50
N LEU A 371 3.33 -11.13 27.79
CA LEU A 371 2.39 -11.61 28.79
C LEU A 371 1.72 -12.95 28.40
N GLY A 372 1.83 -13.37 27.13
CA GLY A 372 1.21 -14.58 26.60
C GLY A 372 1.56 -14.81 25.13
N ALA A 373 2.76 -15.33 24.89
CA ALA A 373 3.36 -15.40 23.55
C ALA A 373 2.62 -16.30 22.54
N GLN A 374 1.68 -17.12 23.00
CA GLN A 374 0.87 -17.99 22.14
C GLN A 374 -0.57 -17.48 21.99
N ASP A 375 -0.93 -16.36 22.62
CA ASP A 375 -2.26 -15.79 22.49
C ASP A 375 -2.47 -15.24 21.07
N PRO A 376 -3.53 -15.67 20.35
CA PRO A 376 -3.73 -15.29 18.95
C PRO A 376 -3.98 -13.79 18.73
N GLU A 377 -4.69 -13.11 19.64
CA GLU A 377 -4.99 -11.68 19.50
C GLU A 377 -3.74 -10.85 19.79
N ARG A 378 -2.93 -11.27 20.78
CA ARG A 378 -1.63 -10.63 21.07
C ARG A 378 -0.66 -10.75 19.91
N LEU A 379 -0.59 -11.94 19.30
CA LEU A 379 0.21 -12.18 18.09
C LEU A 379 -0.24 -11.28 16.93
N ARG A 380 -1.56 -11.14 16.74
CA ARG A 380 -2.13 -10.26 15.72
C ARG A 380 -1.78 -8.79 15.97
N LEU A 381 -1.96 -8.27 17.19
CA LEU A 381 -1.67 -6.86 17.50
C LEU A 381 -0.19 -6.54 17.33
N TRP A 382 0.71 -7.45 17.72
CA TRP A 382 2.14 -7.33 17.42
C TRP A 382 2.40 -7.29 15.91
N ALA A 383 1.80 -8.21 15.14
CA ALA A 383 1.95 -8.25 13.69
C ALA A 383 1.46 -6.95 13.01
N LEU A 384 0.34 -6.37 13.49
CA LEU A 384 -0.19 -5.09 12.99
C LEU A 384 0.72 -3.90 13.33
N ALA A 385 1.37 -3.90 14.50
CA ALA A 385 2.35 -2.90 14.87
C ALA A 385 3.58 -2.95 13.93
N GLU A 386 4.11 -4.15 13.69
CA GLU A 386 5.23 -4.36 12.75
C GLU A 386 4.85 -4.01 11.31
N LEU A 387 3.65 -4.36 10.86
CA LEU A 387 3.16 -4.01 9.52
C LEU A 387 3.08 -2.51 9.27
N ARG A 388 2.76 -1.75 10.32
CA ARG A 388 2.51 -0.32 10.26
C ARG A 388 3.78 0.50 10.45
N TYR A 389 4.70 0.03 11.27
CA TYR A 389 5.86 0.81 11.74
C TYR A 389 7.21 0.09 11.64
N GLY A 390 7.22 -1.18 11.23
CA GLY A 390 8.44 -1.90 10.90
C GLY A 390 9.17 -1.28 9.71
N SER A 391 10.46 -1.59 9.58
CA SER A 391 11.26 -1.25 8.40
C SER A 391 10.63 -1.90 7.17
N ASP A 392 10.26 -1.11 6.16
CA ASP A 392 9.71 -1.65 4.91
C ASP A 392 10.86 -2.41 4.19
N PRO A 393 10.73 -3.72 3.89
CA PRO A 393 11.82 -4.51 3.28
C PRO A 393 12.24 -4.02 1.90
N THR A 394 11.47 -3.10 1.31
CA THR A 394 11.69 -2.44 0.00
C THR A 394 12.61 -1.21 0.08
N THR A 395 12.89 -0.69 1.28
CA THR A 395 13.64 0.58 1.47
C THR A 395 15.13 0.41 1.74
N ALA A 396 15.67 -0.82 1.69
CA ALA A 396 17.11 -1.03 1.73
C ALA A 396 17.75 -0.48 0.45
N PRO A 397 18.87 0.26 0.53
CA PRO A 397 19.57 0.73 -0.65
C PRO A 397 19.97 -0.46 -1.50
N THR A 398 19.73 -0.36 -2.81
CA THR A 398 20.10 -1.28 -3.88
C THR A 398 21.51 -1.84 -3.67
N ALA A 399 21.62 -3.02 -3.05
CA ALA A 399 22.82 -3.84 -3.10
C ALA A 399 22.73 -4.72 -4.36
N GLU A 400 23.79 -4.67 -5.16
CA GLU A 400 23.94 -5.34 -6.45
C GLU A 400 23.60 -6.84 -6.40
N PRO A 401 23.00 -7.39 -7.47
CA PRO A 401 22.67 -8.81 -7.54
C PRO A 401 23.93 -9.62 -7.86
N THR A 402 24.69 -10.01 -6.84
CA THR A 402 25.78 -10.99 -6.99
C THR A 402 25.34 -12.37 -6.50
N ALA A 403 25.32 -13.31 -7.46
CA ALA A 403 25.42 -14.78 -7.37
C ALA A 403 24.50 -15.59 -6.42
N ALA A 404 23.77 -16.53 -7.04
CA ALA A 404 23.27 -17.85 -6.59
C ALA A 404 22.61 -18.03 -5.18
N PRO A 405 21.49 -18.76 -5.08
CA PRO A 405 20.66 -18.83 -3.87
C PRO A 405 21.20 -19.85 -2.86
N THR A 406 22.17 -19.46 -2.02
CA THR A 406 22.56 -20.25 -0.83
C THR A 406 23.04 -19.36 0.33
N ALA A 407 22.20 -18.43 0.80
CA ALA A 407 22.49 -17.68 2.02
C ALA A 407 21.23 -17.61 2.91
N ALA A 408 21.44 -17.70 4.22
CA ALA A 408 20.40 -17.63 5.25
C ALA A 408 19.54 -16.36 5.10
N PRO A 409 18.25 -16.40 5.50
CA PRO A 409 17.35 -15.26 5.34
C PRO A 409 17.93 -14.02 6.03
N THR A 410 17.89 -12.88 5.33
CA THR A 410 18.26 -11.58 5.89
C THR A 410 17.32 -11.22 7.05
N THR A 411 17.74 -10.31 7.93
CA THR A 411 16.96 -9.89 9.11
C THR A 411 15.55 -9.39 8.76
N ASP A 412 15.36 -8.86 7.55
CA ASP A 412 14.08 -8.33 7.06
C ASP A 412 13.15 -9.42 6.48
N GLU A 413 13.71 -10.46 5.85
CA GLU A 413 12.95 -11.64 5.42
C GLU A 413 12.44 -12.45 6.63
N ALA A 414 13.25 -12.55 7.68
CA ALA A 414 12.86 -13.20 8.94
C ALA A 414 11.69 -12.47 9.63
N SER A 415 11.70 -11.14 9.65
CA SER A 415 10.63 -10.33 10.23
C SER A 415 9.32 -10.43 9.43
N SER A 416 9.39 -10.41 8.09
CA SER A 416 8.21 -10.55 7.23
C SER A 416 7.54 -11.91 7.38
N SER A 417 8.36 -12.98 7.49
CA SER A 417 7.87 -14.34 7.77
C SER A 417 7.18 -14.43 9.14
N ALA A 418 7.73 -13.78 10.18
CA ALA A 418 7.13 -13.78 11.51
C ALA A 418 5.75 -13.09 11.55
N VAL A 419 5.57 -11.97 10.83
CA VAL A 419 4.28 -11.28 10.70
C VAL A 419 3.22 -12.19 10.08
N ILE A 420 3.53 -12.82 8.94
CA ILE A 420 2.60 -13.74 8.25
C ILE A 420 2.20 -14.90 9.18
N GLN A 421 3.17 -15.51 9.87
CA GLN A 421 2.92 -16.63 10.79
C GLN A 421 2.03 -16.23 11.97
N SER A 422 2.24 -15.04 12.54
CA SER A 422 1.40 -14.50 13.61
C SER A 422 -0.05 -14.29 13.15
N LEU A 423 -0.26 -13.74 11.95
CA LEU A 423 -1.61 -13.57 11.38
C LEU A 423 -2.26 -14.90 11.01
N LEU A 424 -1.48 -15.88 10.55
CA LEU A 424 -1.97 -17.22 10.25
C LEU A 424 -2.48 -17.93 11.52
N ARG A 425 -1.73 -17.86 12.62
CA ARG A 425 -2.17 -18.36 13.93
C ARG A 425 -3.41 -17.63 14.45
N ALA A 426 -3.47 -16.31 14.26
CA ALA A 426 -4.64 -15.52 14.59
C ALA A 426 -5.88 -15.98 13.80
N LEU A 427 -5.73 -16.28 12.51
CA LEU A 427 -6.80 -16.82 11.68
C LEU A 427 -7.24 -18.22 12.13
N GLU A 428 -6.31 -19.12 12.44
CA GLU A 428 -6.61 -20.48 12.87
C GLU A 428 -7.43 -20.51 14.17
N ALA A 429 -7.09 -19.62 15.11
CA ALA A 429 -7.80 -19.48 16.38
C ALA A 429 -9.03 -18.55 16.31
N ALA A 430 -9.24 -17.84 15.20
CA ALA A 430 -10.38 -16.93 15.07
C ALA A 430 -11.72 -17.70 15.12
N PRO A 431 -12.74 -17.14 15.80
CA PRO A 431 -14.07 -17.73 15.82
C PRO A 431 -14.72 -17.66 14.42
N ALA A 432 -15.68 -18.55 14.15
CA ALA A 432 -16.20 -18.76 12.79
C ALA A 432 -16.72 -17.47 12.13
N HIS A 433 -17.38 -16.62 12.91
CA HIS A 433 -17.90 -15.33 12.44
C HIS A 433 -16.82 -14.29 12.09
N ALA A 434 -15.61 -14.39 12.66
CA ALA A 434 -14.50 -13.45 12.43
C ALA A 434 -13.48 -13.98 11.41
N ARG A 435 -13.44 -15.31 11.17
CA ARG A 435 -12.51 -15.95 10.22
C ARG A 435 -12.49 -15.30 8.85
N ALA A 436 -13.65 -14.87 8.35
CA ALA A 436 -13.79 -14.13 7.11
C ALA A 436 -12.87 -12.90 7.03
N ALA A 437 -12.97 -12.06 8.06
CA ALA A 437 -12.27 -10.78 8.15
C ALA A 437 -10.77 -10.98 8.37
N HIS A 438 -10.39 -11.96 9.20
CA HIS A 438 -8.99 -12.34 9.41
C HIS A 438 -8.36 -12.95 8.15
N ALA A 439 -9.11 -13.77 7.40
CA ALA A 439 -8.62 -14.36 6.16
C ALA A 439 -8.35 -13.29 5.10
N GLN A 440 -9.23 -12.28 5.02
CA GLN A 440 -9.02 -11.16 4.10
C GLN A 440 -7.85 -10.26 4.52
N GLU A 441 -7.66 -10.03 5.83
CA GLU A 441 -6.50 -9.33 6.37
C GLU A 441 -5.20 -10.09 6.05
N LEU A 442 -5.17 -11.40 6.29
CA LEU A 442 -4.04 -12.26 5.95
C LEU A 442 -3.77 -12.23 4.44
N ALA A 443 -4.81 -12.33 3.59
CA ALA A 443 -4.65 -12.27 2.14
C ALA A 443 -4.09 -10.91 1.68
N HIS A 444 -4.55 -9.81 2.29
CA HIS A 444 -4.03 -8.47 2.02
C HIS A 444 -2.54 -8.37 2.35
N VAL A 445 -2.14 -8.84 3.53
CA VAL A 445 -0.75 -8.80 3.99
C VAL A 445 0.13 -9.75 3.17
N ALA A 446 -0.37 -10.94 2.83
CA ALA A 446 0.33 -11.90 1.98
C ALA A 446 0.55 -11.35 0.56
N LEU A 447 -0.41 -10.59 0.00
CA LEU A 447 -0.21 -9.88 -1.26
C LEU A 447 0.85 -8.78 -1.14
N ARG A 448 0.89 -8.04 -0.02
CA ARG A 448 1.89 -7.00 0.22
C ARG A 448 3.31 -7.57 0.30
N TYR A 449 3.50 -8.69 1.01
CA TYR A 449 4.80 -9.34 1.16
C TYR A 449 5.11 -10.39 0.07
N GLU A 450 4.20 -10.57 -0.89
CA GLU A 450 4.28 -11.62 -1.92
C GLU A 450 4.49 -13.05 -1.36
N ASP A 451 3.84 -13.35 -0.22
CA ASP A 451 3.84 -14.68 0.37
C ASP A 451 2.75 -15.56 -0.27
N PHE A 452 3.20 -16.48 -1.12
CA PHE A 452 2.37 -17.49 -1.79
C PHE A 452 2.67 -18.91 -1.30
N SER A 453 3.06 -19.06 -0.03
CA SER A 453 3.33 -20.35 0.59
C SER A 453 2.09 -21.27 0.60
N ASP A 454 2.33 -22.58 0.51
CA ASP A 454 1.27 -23.59 0.55
C ASP A 454 0.47 -23.53 1.85
N THR A 455 1.11 -23.14 2.95
CA THR A 455 0.48 -22.95 4.27
C THR A 455 -0.55 -21.83 4.25
N VAL A 456 -0.19 -20.63 3.77
CA VAL A 456 -1.11 -19.50 3.66
C VAL A 456 -2.23 -19.83 2.69
N HIS A 457 -1.90 -20.38 1.52
CA HIS A 457 -2.88 -20.75 0.51
C HIS A 457 -3.89 -21.78 1.03
N ALA A 458 -3.44 -22.81 1.75
CA ALA A 458 -4.31 -23.83 2.33
C ALA A 458 -5.26 -23.25 3.39
N ALA A 459 -4.75 -22.36 4.26
CA ALA A 459 -5.56 -21.69 5.27
C ALA A 459 -6.67 -20.83 4.65
N LEU A 460 -6.32 -19.98 3.67
CA LEU A 460 -7.31 -19.14 2.96
C LEU A 460 -8.33 -19.98 2.18
N ALA A 461 -7.89 -21.09 1.57
CA ALA A 461 -8.78 -22.02 0.86
C ALA A 461 -9.69 -22.82 1.80
N ALA A 462 -9.28 -23.08 3.05
CA ALA A 462 -10.14 -23.71 4.06
C ALA A 462 -11.30 -22.78 4.45
N VAL A 463 -11.01 -21.52 4.78
CA VAL A 463 -12.03 -20.52 5.14
C VAL A 463 -13.03 -20.32 4.00
N ARG A 464 -12.57 -20.25 2.74
CA ARG A 464 -13.47 -20.14 1.58
C ARG A 464 -14.38 -21.37 1.39
N ARG A 465 -13.94 -22.56 1.78
CA ARG A 465 -14.77 -23.78 1.74
C ARG A 465 -15.80 -23.80 2.86
N GLU A 466 -15.45 -23.26 4.03
CA GLU A 466 -16.37 -23.11 5.16
C GLU A 466 -17.45 -22.06 4.86
N GLN A 467 -17.09 -21.00 4.15
CA GLN A 467 -17.93 -19.82 3.91
C GLN A 467 -18.05 -19.58 2.39
N HIS A 468 -18.98 -20.30 1.75
CA HIS A 468 -19.17 -20.24 0.29
C HIS A 468 -19.48 -18.83 -0.25
N ASP A 469 -20.05 -17.96 0.60
CA ASP A 469 -20.36 -16.55 0.29
C ASP A 469 -19.21 -15.58 0.64
N LEU A 470 -17.99 -16.08 0.91
CA LEU A 470 -16.85 -15.20 1.18
C LEU A 470 -16.44 -14.44 -0.08
N VAL A 471 -16.70 -13.14 -0.04
CA VAL A 471 -16.67 -12.25 -1.20
C VAL A 471 -15.63 -11.15 -0.87
N GLY A 472 -14.35 -11.39 -1.21
CA GLY A 472 -13.25 -10.42 -1.06
C GLY A 472 -12.23 -10.47 -2.22
N GLU A 473 -11.89 -9.31 -2.78
CA GLU A 473 -10.97 -9.21 -3.94
C GLU A 473 -9.53 -9.61 -3.57
N GLU A 474 -9.09 -9.38 -2.33
CA GLU A 474 -7.75 -9.80 -1.86
C GLU A 474 -7.58 -11.31 -1.89
N LEU A 475 -8.58 -12.06 -1.42
CA LEU A 475 -8.56 -13.52 -1.44
C LEU A 475 -8.55 -14.07 -2.86
N ARG A 476 -9.33 -13.43 -3.73
CA ARG A 476 -9.38 -13.78 -5.15
C ARG A 476 -8.04 -13.52 -5.82
N LEU A 477 -7.46 -12.34 -5.61
CA LEU A 477 -6.15 -11.99 -6.15
C LEU A 477 -5.06 -12.88 -5.58
N HIS A 478 -5.04 -13.18 -4.28
CA HIS A 478 -4.06 -14.09 -3.68
C HIS A 478 -4.09 -15.47 -4.35
N ARG A 479 -5.29 -16.03 -4.61
CA ARG A 479 -5.44 -17.29 -5.36
C ARG A 479 -4.88 -17.18 -6.78
N VAL A 480 -5.21 -16.10 -7.50
CA VAL A 480 -4.74 -15.88 -8.88
C VAL A 480 -3.21 -15.77 -8.91
N ARG A 481 -2.64 -14.94 -8.05
CA ARG A 481 -1.20 -14.72 -7.91
C ARG A 481 -0.47 -16.02 -7.52
N THR A 482 -0.99 -16.78 -6.55
CA THR A 482 -0.41 -18.08 -6.15
C THR A 482 -0.33 -19.05 -7.32
N ALA A 483 -1.41 -19.16 -8.12
CA ALA A 483 -1.46 -20.05 -9.27
C ALA A 483 -0.48 -19.62 -10.38
N LEU A 484 -0.41 -18.32 -10.68
CA LEU A 484 0.54 -17.77 -11.66
C LEU A 484 2.00 -17.92 -11.21
N HIS A 485 2.28 -17.63 -9.94
CA HIS A 485 3.60 -17.78 -9.34
C HIS A 485 4.10 -19.22 -9.46
N ARG A 486 3.25 -20.21 -9.12
CA ARG A 486 3.57 -21.63 -9.27
C ARG A 486 3.79 -22.01 -10.73
N ALA A 487 2.91 -21.60 -11.64
CA ALA A 487 3.01 -21.93 -13.07
C ALA A 487 4.31 -21.40 -13.71
N LEU A 488 4.71 -20.17 -13.37
CA LEU A 488 5.95 -19.55 -13.85
C LEU A 488 7.18 -20.23 -13.25
N ARG A 489 7.18 -20.52 -11.94
CA ARG A 489 8.30 -21.19 -11.27
C ARG A 489 8.54 -22.60 -11.79
N GLU A 490 7.48 -23.33 -12.14
CA GLU A 490 7.56 -24.71 -12.64
C GLU A 490 7.73 -24.78 -14.18
N GLY A 491 7.70 -23.65 -14.90
CA GLY A 491 7.84 -23.59 -16.35
C GLY A 491 6.73 -24.31 -17.13
N ARG A 492 5.55 -24.50 -16.52
CA ARG A 492 4.48 -25.35 -17.10
C ARG A 492 3.61 -24.68 -18.16
N GLY A 493 3.91 -23.43 -18.52
CA GLY A 493 3.12 -22.63 -19.47
C GLY A 493 1.64 -22.54 -19.07
N LEU A 494 0.78 -22.22 -20.03
CA LEU A 494 -0.67 -22.07 -19.78
C LEU A 494 -1.37 -23.38 -19.37
N ALA A 495 -0.88 -24.53 -19.85
CA ALA A 495 -1.47 -25.84 -19.57
C ALA A 495 -1.34 -26.26 -18.09
N GLY A 496 -0.39 -25.67 -17.35
CA GLY A 496 -0.21 -25.89 -15.91
C GLY A 496 -1.05 -24.97 -15.02
N LEU A 497 -1.79 -24.00 -15.56
CA LEU A 497 -2.60 -23.07 -14.79
C LEU A 497 -3.97 -23.68 -14.43
N ASP A 498 -4.43 -23.48 -13.20
CA ASP A 498 -5.78 -23.90 -12.75
C ASP A 498 -6.85 -23.38 -13.74
N PRO A 499 -7.68 -24.24 -14.36
CA PRO A 499 -8.71 -23.84 -15.31
C PRO A 499 -9.68 -22.80 -14.75
N GLU A 500 -9.97 -22.84 -13.46
CA GLU A 500 -10.85 -21.88 -12.80
C GLU A 500 -10.18 -20.51 -12.63
N VAL A 501 -8.85 -20.46 -12.51
CA VAL A 501 -8.08 -19.21 -12.52
C VAL A 501 -7.98 -18.66 -13.93
N ALA A 502 -7.77 -19.51 -14.94
CA ALA A 502 -7.70 -19.11 -16.34
C ALA A 502 -8.99 -18.39 -16.81
N LYS A 503 -10.17 -18.87 -16.37
CA LYS A 503 -11.48 -18.25 -16.68
C LYS A 503 -11.69 -16.84 -16.10
N LEU A 504 -10.87 -16.44 -15.12
CA LEU A 504 -10.96 -15.09 -14.53
C LEU A 504 -10.37 -14.02 -15.43
N PHE A 505 -9.53 -14.41 -16.39
CA PHE A 505 -9.01 -13.53 -17.43
C PHE A 505 -9.94 -13.54 -18.64
N ASP A 506 -10.16 -12.37 -19.21
CA ASP A 506 -10.91 -12.21 -20.44
C ASP A 506 -10.06 -12.65 -21.64
N ALA A 507 -10.38 -13.82 -22.20
CA ALA A 507 -9.67 -14.39 -23.33
C ALA A 507 -9.89 -13.59 -24.63
N GLU A 508 -10.98 -12.84 -24.74
CA GLU A 508 -11.32 -12.05 -25.95
C GLU A 508 -10.54 -10.73 -26.03
N ALA A 509 -10.03 -10.23 -24.91
CA ALA A 509 -9.31 -8.96 -24.84
C ALA A 509 -7.92 -8.99 -25.50
N GLY A 510 -7.33 -10.18 -25.69
CA GLY A 510 -5.94 -10.36 -26.14
C GLY A 510 -4.91 -9.78 -25.15
N PRO A 511 -3.59 -9.93 -25.41
CA PRO A 511 -2.55 -9.30 -24.58
C PRO A 511 -2.46 -7.78 -24.82
N PRO A 512 -2.46 -6.94 -23.78
CA PRO A 512 -2.53 -7.29 -22.36
C PRO A 512 -3.94 -7.73 -21.92
N TYR A 513 -4.01 -8.87 -21.26
CA TYR A 513 -5.28 -9.46 -20.80
C TYR A 513 -5.99 -8.56 -19.78
N ARG A 514 -7.31 -8.71 -19.70
CA ARG A 514 -8.09 -8.09 -18.62
C ARG A 514 -8.47 -9.14 -17.58
N LEU A 515 -8.04 -8.95 -16.33
CA LEU A 515 -8.62 -9.68 -15.20
C LEU A 515 -10.02 -9.14 -14.96
N ARG A 516 -11.08 -9.96 -14.91
CA ARG A 516 -12.46 -9.50 -14.68
C ARG A 516 -12.59 -8.86 -13.30
N SER A 517 -13.17 -7.67 -13.16
CA SER A 517 -13.47 -7.07 -11.84
C SER A 517 -14.85 -7.49 -11.34
N GLN A 518 -14.99 -7.67 -10.03
CA GLN A 518 -16.28 -7.80 -9.37
C GLN A 518 -16.42 -6.68 -8.32
N PRO A 519 -17.14 -5.59 -8.63
CA PRO A 519 -17.22 -4.40 -7.77
C PRO A 519 -17.93 -4.64 -6.42
N GLU A 520 -18.68 -5.74 -6.29
CA GLU A 520 -19.42 -6.12 -5.07
C GLU A 520 -18.53 -6.72 -3.96
N LEU A 521 -17.24 -7.03 -4.25
CA LEU A 521 -16.26 -7.65 -3.33
C LEU A 521 -15.61 -6.69 -2.31
N ALA A 522 -16.02 -5.43 -2.26
CA ALA A 522 -15.27 -4.35 -1.58
C ALA A 522 -15.64 -4.13 -0.10
N HIS A 523 -16.69 -4.76 0.41
CA HIS A 523 -17.40 -4.28 1.62
C HIS A 523 -16.88 -4.77 2.98
N VAL A 524 -15.92 -5.70 3.02
CA VAL A 524 -15.41 -6.23 4.29
C VAL A 524 -14.29 -5.33 4.81
N LEU A 525 -14.54 -4.69 5.96
CA LEU A 525 -13.65 -3.70 6.57
C LEU A 525 -12.60 -4.32 7.53
N GLY A 526 -12.10 -5.53 7.24
CA GLY A 526 -11.18 -6.24 8.15
C GLY A 526 -11.76 -6.50 9.55
N PRO A 527 -10.99 -7.09 10.48
CA PRO A 527 -11.50 -7.51 11.78
C PRO A 527 -11.90 -6.34 12.69
N ASP A 528 -11.20 -5.21 12.58
CA ASP A 528 -11.34 -4.03 13.45
C ASP A 528 -10.75 -2.77 12.79
N GLU A 529 -10.68 -1.67 13.53
CA GLU A 529 -10.15 -0.38 13.07
C GLU A 529 -8.63 -0.36 12.79
N LEU A 530 -7.87 -1.34 13.29
CA LEU A 530 -6.42 -1.43 13.10
C LEU A 530 -6.05 -2.17 11.82
N SER A 531 -7.00 -2.92 11.26
CA SER A 531 -6.79 -3.69 10.04
C SER A 531 -6.26 -2.82 8.89
N PRO A 532 -5.26 -3.28 8.12
CA PRO A 532 -4.77 -2.56 6.94
C PRO A 532 -5.86 -2.36 5.88
N LEU A 533 -6.91 -3.18 5.90
CA LEU A 533 -8.08 -3.06 5.02
C LEU A 533 -8.90 -1.77 5.26
N ARG A 534 -8.74 -1.12 6.42
CA ARG A 534 -9.42 0.13 6.78
C ARG A 534 -8.76 1.37 6.18
N ASP A 535 -7.57 1.25 5.61
CA ASP A 535 -6.95 2.29 4.79
C ASP A 535 -7.38 2.08 3.33
N PRO A 536 -8.43 2.76 2.84
CA PRO A 536 -8.97 2.52 1.51
C PRO A 536 -7.96 2.84 0.42
N LEU A 537 -7.05 3.80 0.67
CA LEU A 537 -6.10 4.26 -0.33
C LEU A 537 -4.99 3.21 -0.54
N ARG A 538 -4.35 2.77 0.56
CA ARG A 538 -3.33 1.71 0.52
C ARG A 538 -3.92 0.41 -0.02
N ARG A 539 -5.16 0.10 0.38
CA ARG A 539 -5.88 -1.08 -0.08
C ARG A 539 -6.14 -1.06 -1.59
N GLU A 540 -6.75 0.01 -2.11
CA GLU A 540 -7.05 0.14 -3.54
C GLU A 540 -5.78 0.03 -4.39
N CYS A 541 -4.68 0.66 -3.95
CA CYS A 541 -3.44 0.65 -4.72
C CYS A 541 -2.71 -0.68 -4.70
N LEU A 542 -2.66 -1.38 -3.57
CA LEU A 542 -2.13 -2.74 -3.52
C LEU A 542 -2.94 -3.65 -4.45
N VAL A 543 -4.27 -3.62 -4.36
CA VAL A 543 -5.17 -4.43 -5.19
C VAL A 543 -4.98 -4.13 -6.68
N ALA A 544 -4.89 -2.84 -7.05
CA ALA A 544 -4.66 -2.42 -8.43
C ALA A 544 -3.27 -2.86 -8.94
N ALA A 545 -2.22 -2.65 -8.15
CA ALA A 545 -0.85 -3.04 -8.49
C ALA A 545 -0.73 -4.56 -8.70
N GLN A 546 -1.28 -5.34 -7.78
CA GLN A 546 -1.28 -6.81 -7.85
C GLN A 546 -2.10 -7.34 -9.03
N ARG A 547 -3.17 -6.63 -9.43
CA ARG A 547 -3.95 -6.97 -10.62
C ARG A 547 -3.16 -6.76 -11.91
N GLU A 548 -2.48 -5.62 -12.05
CA GLU A 548 -1.61 -5.36 -13.20
C GLU A 548 -0.42 -6.34 -13.24
N LEU A 549 0.16 -6.67 -12.08
CA LEU A 549 1.21 -7.69 -12.00
C LEU A 549 0.69 -9.09 -12.38
N ALA A 550 -0.53 -9.45 -11.99
CA ALA A 550 -1.18 -10.69 -12.43
C ALA A 550 -1.41 -10.72 -13.96
N ILE A 551 -1.77 -9.58 -14.56
CA ILE A 551 -1.90 -9.45 -16.03
C ILE A 551 -0.54 -9.65 -16.70
N ALA A 552 0.52 -9.03 -16.17
CA ALA A 552 1.88 -9.21 -16.68
C ALA A 552 2.30 -10.68 -16.64
N GLU A 553 2.19 -11.33 -15.48
CA GLU A 553 2.57 -12.74 -15.30
C GLU A 553 1.74 -13.71 -16.12
N ARG A 554 0.44 -13.47 -16.27
CA ARG A 554 -0.40 -14.25 -17.20
C ARG A 554 0.09 -14.10 -18.63
N THR A 555 0.45 -12.89 -19.05
CA THR A 555 0.96 -12.62 -20.41
C THR A 555 2.33 -13.29 -20.64
N MET A 556 3.18 -13.35 -19.62
CA MET A 556 4.46 -14.07 -19.69
C MET A 556 4.31 -15.57 -19.99
N LEU A 557 3.20 -16.20 -19.54
CA LEU A 557 2.95 -17.62 -19.82
C LEU A 557 2.67 -17.93 -21.30
N ASP A 558 2.35 -16.92 -22.12
CA ASP A 558 2.17 -17.09 -23.58
C ASP A 558 3.50 -17.04 -24.35
N GLY A 559 4.61 -16.75 -23.67
CA GLY A 559 5.95 -16.73 -24.23
C GLY A 559 6.42 -15.35 -24.71
N PRO A 560 7.57 -15.29 -25.41
CA PRO A 560 8.30 -14.04 -25.68
C PRO A 560 7.67 -13.16 -26.79
N ALA A 561 6.60 -13.60 -27.45
CA ALA A 561 5.94 -12.79 -28.49
C ALA A 561 5.24 -11.53 -27.95
N HIS A 562 5.05 -11.42 -26.63
CA HIS A 562 4.25 -10.38 -25.99
C HIS A 562 5.03 -9.55 -24.96
N LEU A 563 6.36 -9.46 -25.08
CA LEU A 563 7.23 -8.73 -24.14
C LEU A 563 6.80 -7.27 -23.95
N ASP A 564 6.39 -6.57 -25.02
CA ASP A 564 5.88 -5.19 -24.93
C ASP A 564 4.61 -5.08 -24.06
N ALA A 565 3.73 -6.08 -24.12
CA ALA A 565 2.52 -6.10 -23.30
C ALA A 565 2.84 -6.42 -21.83
N VAL A 566 3.85 -7.27 -21.59
CA VAL A 566 4.38 -7.55 -20.25
C VAL A 566 5.01 -6.28 -19.66
N GLU A 567 5.87 -5.58 -20.41
CA GLU A 567 6.50 -4.33 -19.97
C GLU A 567 5.43 -3.30 -19.56
N ARG A 568 4.43 -3.07 -20.42
CA ARG A 568 3.34 -2.13 -20.12
C ARG A 568 2.57 -2.47 -18.84
N ALA A 569 2.27 -3.75 -18.62
CA ALA A 569 1.56 -4.19 -17.42
C ALA A 569 2.42 -4.08 -16.15
N LEU A 570 3.73 -4.37 -16.23
CA LEU A 570 4.67 -4.18 -15.13
C LEU A 570 4.83 -2.70 -14.76
N VAL A 571 4.93 -1.83 -15.76
CA VAL A 571 4.94 -0.37 -15.53
C VAL A 571 3.61 0.07 -14.90
N ALA A 572 2.47 -0.41 -15.39
CA ALA A 572 1.17 -0.11 -14.80
C ALA A 572 1.07 -0.55 -13.32
N ALA A 573 1.65 -1.71 -12.97
CA ALA A 573 1.74 -2.14 -11.58
C ALA A 573 2.58 -1.19 -10.72
N LEU A 574 3.75 -0.77 -11.22
CA LEU A 574 4.66 0.15 -10.53
C LEU A 574 4.14 1.59 -10.42
N ILE A 575 3.21 1.98 -11.29
CA ILE A 575 2.47 3.25 -11.17
C ILE A 575 1.56 3.20 -9.94
N GLN A 576 0.89 2.07 -9.69
CA GLN A 576 0.00 1.89 -8.55
C GLN A 576 0.78 1.72 -7.24
N ASP A 577 1.85 0.93 -7.27
CA ASP A 577 2.76 0.70 -6.15
C ASP A 577 4.23 0.73 -6.62
N PRO A 578 4.91 1.89 -6.47
CA PRO A 578 6.30 2.03 -6.90
C PRO A 578 7.24 1.07 -6.20
N GLU A 579 6.97 0.66 -4.96
CA GLU A 579 7.89 -0.18 -4.18
C GLU A 579 7.69 -1.68 -4.44
N LEU A 580 6.83 -2.05 -5.38
CA LEU A 580 6.54 -3.45 -5.71
C LEU A 580 7.77 -4.17 -6.29
N ALA A 581 8.49 -4.88 -5.42
CA ALA A 581 9.81 -5.44 -5.69
C ALA A 581 9.84 -6.44 -6.86
N VAL A 582 8.84 -7.32 -6.98
CA VAL A 582 8.82 -8.31 -8.07
C VAL A 582 8.53 -7.66 -9.42
N ALA A 583 7.69 -6.63 -9.46
CA ALA A 583 7.47 -5.89 -10.70
C ALA A 583 8.76 -5.21 -11.17
N ARG A 584 9.53 -4.59 -10.26
CA ARG A 584 10.86 -4.03 -10.57
C ARG A 584 11.84 -5.10 -11.06
N ARG A 585 11.92 -6.22 -10.35
CA ARG A 585 12.83 -7.33 -10.67
C ARG A 585 12.54 -7.91 -12.05
N ARG A 586 11.26 -8.24 -12.33
CA ARG A 586 10.84 -8.77 -13.63
C ARG A 586 11.07 -7.77 -14.75
N LEU A 587 10.82 -6.48 -14.51
CA LEU A 587 11.07 -5.44 -15.49
C LEU A 587 12.57 -5.34 -15.80
N ALA A 588 13.43 -5.40 -14.79
CA ALA A 588 14.88 -5.44 -14.97
C ALA A 588 15.36 -6.72 -15.68
N GLU A 589 14.75 -7.89 -15.41
CA GLU A 589 15.06 -9.14 -16.10
C GLU A 589 14.69 -9.11 -17.58
N LEU A 590 13.55 -8.49 -17.93
CA LEU A 590 13.09 -8.34 -19.32
C LEU A 590 13.97 -7.41 -20.14
N THR A 591 14.61 -6.44 -19.49
CA THR A 591 15.35 -5.35 -20.14
C THR A 591 16.86 -5.57 -20.12
N ARG A 592 17.32 -6.62 -19.44
CA ARG A 592 18.71 -7.10 -19.54
C ARG A 592 18.97 -7.60 -20.96
N PRO A 593 19.90 -6.98 -21.71
CA PRO A 593 20.29 -7.49 -23.01
C PRO A 593 20.92 -8.87 -22.85
N ALA A 594 20.57 -9.80 -23.74
CA ALA A 594 21.27 -11.08 -23.87
C ALA A 594 22.65 -10.82 -24.50
N VAL A 595 23.60 -10.40 -23.67
CA VAL A 595 24.93 -10.01 -24.15
C VAL A 595 25.76 -11.27 -24.41
N GLY A 596 26.09 -11.51 -25.68
CA GLY A 596 27.17 -12.43 -26.04
C GLY A 596 28.53 -11.83 -25.72
N GLU A 597 29.56 -12.66 -25.57
CA GLU A 597 30.93 -12.20 -25.24
C GLU A 597 31.60 -11.40 -26.39
N ARG A 598 30.99 -11.34 -27.57
CA ARG A 598 31.58 -10.72 -28.76
C ARG A 598 31.20 -9.25 -28.87
N LEU A 599 32.13 -8.44 -29.40
CA LEU A 599 31.92 -7.00 -29.59
C LEU A 599 30.80 -6.72 -30.60
N GLU A 600 30.60 -7.59 -31.58
CA GLU A 600 29.51 -7.52 -32.55
C GLU A 600 28.14 -7.68 -31.89
N ASP A 601 28.03 -8.58 -30.90
CA ASP A 601 26.79 -8.81 -30.15
C ASP A 601 26.46 -7.59 -29.27
N LEU A 602 27.48 -6.99 -28.65
CA LEU A 602 27.36 -5.73 -27.90
C LEU A 602 26.88 -4.57 -28.79
N LEU A 603 27.46 -4.42 -29.99
CA LEU A 603 27.05 -3.39 -30.94
C LEU A 603 25.62 -3.61 -31.43
N ALA A 604 25.21 -4.85 -31.67
CA ALA A 604 23.84 -5.18 -32.06
C ALA A 604 22.83 -4.85 -30.95
N ALA A 605 23.11 -5.28 -29.71
CA ALA A 605 22.27 -5.01 -28.55
C ALA A 605 22.16 -3.50 -28.25
N ALA A 606 23.27 -2.77 -28.35
CA ALA A 606 23.27 -1.31 -28.22
C ALA A 606 22.44 -0.63 -29.33
N THR A 607 22.53 -1.10 -30.56
CA THR A 607 21.73 -0.59 -31.68
C THR A 607 20.23 -0.79 -31.41
N GLU A 608 19.82 -1.98 -30.98
CA GLU A 608 18.42 -2.30 -30.70
C GLU A 608 17.85 -1.46 -29.54
N LEU A 609 18.62 -1.33 -28.44
CA LEU A 609 18.21 -0.53 -27.30
C LEU A 609 18.09 0.96 -27.65
N LEU A 610 19.09 1.52 -28.33
CA LEU A 610 19.09 2.93 -28.70
C LEU A 610 18.02 3.25 -29.77
N ALA A 611 17.69 2.32 -30.66
CA ALA A 611 16.62 2.50 -31.64
C ALA A 611 15.22 2.51 -31.00
N ARG A 612 15.05 1.91 -29.81
CA ARG A 612 13.79 1.93 -29.05
C ARG A 612 13.61 3.20 -28.21
N LEU A 613 14.64 4.03 -28.06
CA LEU A 613 14.55 5.29 -27.32
C LEU A 613 13.69 6.31 -28.09
N PRO A 614 12.61 6.81 -27.49
CA PRO A 614 11.84 7.90 -28.10
C PRO A 614 12.64 9.21 -28.12
N GLU A 615 12.50 10.01 -29.18
CA GLU A 615 13.16 11.32 -29.28
C GLU A 615 12.63 12.32 -28.23
N GLU A 616 11.36 12.18 -27.87
CA GLU A 616 10.68 13.04 -26.92
C GLU A 616 9.75 12.22 -26.02
N VAL A 617 9.73 12.59 -24.75
CA VAL A 617 8.92 11.98 -23.71
C VAL A 617 8.12 13.07 -23.01
N LEU A 618 6.81 13.12 -23.24
CA LEU A 618 5.89 14.07 -22.59
C LEU A 618 6.32 15.55 -22.70
N GLY A 619 6.81 16.00 -23.86
CA GLY A 619 7.31 17.37 -24.01
C GLY A 619 8.79 17.55 -23.69
N LEU A 620 9.48 16.52 -23.18
CA LEU A 620 10.90 16.59 -22.80
C LEU A 620 11.76 15.83 -23.81
N PRO A 621 12.76 16.48 -24.43
CA PRO A 621 13.62 15.83 -25.42
C PRO A 621 14.63 14.88 -24.75
N VAL A 622 14.73 13.65 -25.26
CA VAL A 622 15.79 12.69 -24.91
C VAL A 622 17.01 12.98 -25.77
N ARG A 623 17.77 14.02 -25.40
CA ARG A 623 18.86 14.57 -26.21
C ARG A 623 20.01 13.58 -26.40
N GLY A 624 20.43 13.31 -27.62
CA GLY A 624 21.64 12.52 -27.86
C GLY A 624 21.45 11.01 -27.93
N GLY A 625 20.22 10.48 -27.78
CA GLY A 625 19.92 9.08 -28.12
C GLY A 625 20.19 8.79 -29.60
N GLN A 626 19.68 9.66 -30.49
CA GLN A 626 19.92 9.55 -31.93
C GLN A 626 21.40 9.71 -32.31
N ALA A 627 22.09 10.68 -31.69
CA ALA A 627 23.52 10.88 -31.92
C ALA A 627 24.36 9.68 -31.42
N ALA A 628 23.96 9.05 -30.31
CA ALA A 628 24.58 7.82 -29.81
C ALA A 628 24.34 6.65 -30.79
N LEU A 629 23.11 6.51 -31.32
CA LEU A 629 22.78 5.49 -32.31
C LEU A 629 23.64 5.63 -33.57
N GLU A 630 23.77 6.84 -34.11
CA GLU A 630 24.63 7.13 -35.26
C GLU A 630 26.10 6.75 -35.00
N LYS A 631 26.63 7.06 -33.81
CA LYS A 631 27.98 6.67 -33.40
C LYS A 631 28.16 5.15 -33.33
N VAL A 632 27.18 4.42 -32.79
CA VAL A 632 27.22 2.96 -32.69
C VAL A 632 27.15 2.32 -34.08
N ILE A 633 26.29 2.82 -34.97
CA ILE A 633 26.21 2.37 -36.37
C ILE A 633 27.55 2.60 -37.08
N ALA A 634 28.12 3.80 -36.98
CA ALA A 634 29.42 4.11 -37.58
C ALA A 634 30.57 3.26 -37.00
N ALA A 635 30.53 2.95 -35.70
CA ALA A 635 31.51 2.07 -35.06
C ALA A 635 31.39 0.63 -35.57
N ARG A 636 30.16 0.14 -35.76
CA ARG A 636 29.87 -1.18 -36.35
C ARG A 636 30.32 -1.28 -37.80
N GLU A 637 30.05 -0.27 -38.63
CA GLU A 637 30.52 -0.22 -40.02
C GLU A 637 32.05 -0.21 -40.09
N ARG A 638 32.71 0.56 -39.21
CA ARG A 638 34.17 0.61 -39.14
C ARG A 638 34.80 -0.70 -38.66
N LEU A 639 34.15 -1.43 -37.77
CA LEU A 639 34.59 -2.76 -37.35
C LEU A 639 34.46 -3.77 -38.50
N ALA A 640 33.39 -3.66 -39.31
CA ALA A 640 33.13 -4.55 -40.43
C ALA A 640 33.98 -4.28 -41.68
N ARG A 641 34.63 -3.11 -41.79
CA ARG A 641 35.49 -2.76 -42.93
C ARG A 641 36.78 -3.60 -42.93
N PRO A 642 37.22 -4.14 -44.08
CA PRO A 642 38.49 -4.85 -44.18
C PRO A 642 39.70 -4.01 -43.77
N LEU A 643 40.80 -4.68 -43.44
CA LEU A 643 42.10 -4.02 -43.21
C LEU A 643 42.70 -3.58 -44.53
N THR A 644 43.26 -2.37 -44.61
CA THR A 644 43.90 -1.86 -45.84
C THR A 644 45.41 -1.78 -45.68
N ILE A 645 46.16 -2.37 -46.62
CA ILE A 645 47.62 -2.39 -46.65
C ILE A 645 48.08 -1.68 -47.90
N ALA A 646 48.82 -0.58 -47.77
CA ALA A 646 49.34 0.17 -48.90
C ALA A 646 50.80 -0.21 -49.20
N ILE A 647 51.10 -0.52 -50.46
CA ILE A 647 52.44 -0.88 -50.95
C ILE A 647 53.03 0.32 -51.69
N MET A 648 54.25 0.73 -51.29
CA MET A 648 54.93 1.94 -51.76
C MET A 648 56.40 1.69 -52.07
N GLY A 649 57.04 2.65 -52.75
CA GLY A 649 58.45 2.59 -53.14
C GLY A 649 58.70 3.26 -54.49
N GLU A 650 59.97 3.46 -54.84
CA GLU A 650 60.35 4.08 -56.12
C GLU A 650 59.90 3.27 -57.35
N PHE A 651 59.92 3.94 -58.50
CA PHE A 651 59.62 3.31 -59.77
C PHE A 651 60.61 2.17 -60.05
N SER A 652 60.12 1.03 -60.55
CA SER A 652 60.94 -0.18 -60.79
C SER A 652 61.56 -0.83 -59.54
N ALA A 653 61.13 -0.48 -58.31
CA ALA A 653 61.55 -1.18 -57.08
C ALA A 653 60.99 -2.61 -56.94
N GLY A 654 60.06 -3.01 -57.82
CA GLY A 654 59.44 -4.33 -57.82
C GLY A 654 58.15 -4.44 -56.99
N LYS A 655 57.41 -3.33 -56.83
CA LYS A 655 56.13 -3.27 -56.09
C LYS A 655 55.09 -4.25 -56.61
N SER A 656 54.77 -4.22 -57.91
CA SER A 656 53.77 -5.13 -58.48
C SER A 656 54.22 -6.59 -58.42
N THR A 657 55.54 -6.88 -58.52
CA THR A 657 56.11 -8.21 -58.24
C THR A 657 55.87 -8.63 -56.79
N PHE A 658 56.09 -7.72 -55.85
CA PHE A 658 55.87 -7.92 -54.43
C PHE A 658 54.39 -8.14 -54.12
N VAL A 659 53.48 -7.35 -54.69
CA VAL A 659 52.03 -7.50 -54.56
C VAL A 659 51.60 -8.88 -55.04
N ASN A 660 52.08 -9.31 -56.21
CA ASN A 660 51.81 -10.66 -56.72
C ASN A 660 52.36 -11.75 -55.78
N ALA A 661 53.56 -11.56 -55.23
CA ALA A 661 54.14 -12.50 -54.25
C ALA A 661 53.33 -12.52 -52.95
N LEU A 662 52.89 -11.37 -52.43
CA LEU A 662 52.07 -11.22 -51.24
C LEU A 662 50.71 -11.92 -51.40
N LEU A 663 50.07 -11.70 -52.54
CA LEU A 663 48.76 -12.29 -52.86
C LEU A 663 48.88 -13.78 -53.25
N GLY A 664 50.05 -14.23 -53.68
CA GLY A 664 50.31 -15.60 -54.14
C GLY A 664 49.72 -15.91 -55.53
N GLU A 665 49.24 -14.90 -56.24
CA GLU A 665 48.75 -14.99 -57.61
C GLU A 665 49.23 -13.80 -58.44
N ALA A 666 49.44 -14.00 -59.74
CA ALA A 666 49.90 -12.96 -60.66
C ALA A 666 48.70 -12.12 -61.16
N VAL A 667 48.27 -11.16 -60.35
CA VAL A 667 47.08 -10.31 -60.61
C VAL A 667 47.41 -8.83 -60.87
N ALA A 668 48.55 -8.34 -60.39
CA ALA A 668 49.09 -7.03 -60.69
C ALA A 668 49.91 -7.06 -62.00
N PRO A 669 49.81 -6.02 -62.88
CA PRO A 669 50.51 -5.98 -64.16
C PRO A 669 52.05 -5.85 -63.99
N MET A 670 52.82 -6.53 -64.86
CA MET A 670 54.28 -6.69 -64.76
C MET A 670 54.99 -6.28 -66.07
N GLY A 671 55.98 -5.38 -66.04
CA GLY A 671 56.77 -4.98 -67.21
C GLY A 671 57.91 -3.99 -66.92
N VAL A 672 58.81 -3.78 -67.90
CA VAL A 672 60.02 -2.91 -67.81
C VAL A 672 59.76 -1.47 -68.29
N LEU A 673 58.62 -1.22 -68.93
CA LEU A 673 58.09 0.11 -69.27
C LEU A 673 57.07 0.55 -68.19
N PRO A 674 56.64 1.83 -68.09
CA PRO A 674 55.68 2.24 -67.07
C PRO A 674 54.36 1.46 -67.16
N THR A 675 54.13 0.55 -66.21
CA THR A 675 52.97 -0.37 -66.22
C THR A 675 51.92 -0.07 -65.16
N THR A 676 52.07 0.96 -64.33
CA THR A 676 51.06 1.35 -63.33
C THR A 676 50.76 2.84 -63.43
N ASN A 677 49.88 3.21 -64.37
CA ASN A 677 49.30 4.56 -64.46
C ASN A 677 48.01 4.70 -63.59
N THR A 678 47.64 3.66 -62.83
CA THR A 678 46.42 3.62 -62.02
C THR A 678 46.70 3.03 -60.63
N ILE A 679 45.91 3.45 -59.63
CA ILE A 679 45.92 2.87 -58.28
C ILE A 679 45.05 1.61 -58.30
N ASN A 680 45.60 0.48 -57.85
CA ASN A 680 44.90 -0.81 -57.85
C ASN A 680 44.64 -1.29 -56.43
N VAL A 681 43.38 -1.55 -56.10
CA VAL A 681 42.92 -2.05 -54.80
C VAL A 681 42.51 -3.51 -54.97
N PHE A 682 43.32 -4.43 -54.47
CA PHE A 682 43.07 -5.86 -54.51
C PHE A 682 42.27 -6.28 -53.29
N ARG A 683 41.02 -6.70 -53.49
CA ARG A 683 40.09 -7.08 -52.42
C ARG A 683 39.60 -8.51 -52.64
N ARG A 684 39.29 -9.22 -51.56
CA ARG A 684 38.72 -10.57 -51.69
C ARG A 684 37.35 -10.49 -52.38
N GLY A 685 37.16 -11.31 -53.41
CA GLY A 685 35.92 -11.38 -54.19
C GLY A 685 35.66 -12.78 -54.72
N THR A 686 34.44 -13.01 -55.21
CA THR A 686 34.02 -14.31 -55.77
C THR A 686 34.33 -14.47 -57.25
N GLY A 687 34.75 -13.38 -57.92
CA GLY A 687 35.20 -13.39 -59.31
C GLY A 687 36.64 -12.86 -59.43
N ARG A 688 37.23 -12.95 -60.63
CA ARG A 688 38.52 -12.33 -60.98
C ARG A 688 38.34 -11.04 -61.79
N GLY A 689 37.18 -10.39 -61.67
CA GLY A 689 36.86 -9.16 -62.37
C GLY A 689 37.40 -7.92 -61.66
N ALA A 690 37.12 -6.74 -62.21
CA ALA A 690 37.46 -5.47 -61.58
C ALA A 690 36.34 -4.44 -61.67
N ARG A 691 36.29 -3.51 -60.72
CA ARG A 691 35.52 -2.27 -60.83
C ARG A 691 36.44 -1.10 -61.11
N VAL A 692 36.17 -0.39 -62.19
CA VAL A 692 36.89 0.82 -62.57
C VAL A 692 36.12 2.01 -62.01
N HIS A 693 36.72 2.72 -61.05
CA HIS A 693 36.18 3.95 -60.52
C HIS A 693 36.79 5.12 -61.27
N TYR A 694 35.99 5.87 -62.02
CA TYR A 694 36.46 7.04 -62.77
C TYR A 694 36.50 8.30 -61.88
N ARG A 695 37.25 9.31 -62.34
CA ARG A 695 37.39 10.61 -61.64
C ARG A 695 36.08 11.40 -61.58
N ASP A 696 35.11 11.12 -62.46
CA ASP A 696 33.76 11.68 -62.47
C ASP A 696 32.77 10.94 -61.54
N ALA A 697 33.28 10.01 -60.71
CA ALA A 697 32.52 9.14 -59.81
C ALA A 697 31.66 8.06 -60.48
N SER A 698 31.74 7.90 -61.81
CA SER A 698 31.13 6.75 -62.48
C SER A 698 31.91 5.46 -62.18
N ILE A 699 31.21 4.32 -62.20
CA ILE A 699 31.77 3.00 -61.92
C ILE A 699 31.46 2.09 -63.13
N SER A 700 32.50 1.48 -63.69
CA SER A 700 32.39 0.41 -64.70
C SER A 700 32.84 -0.92 -64.12
N THR A 701 32.31 -2.03 -64.66
CA THR A 701 32.68 -3.39 -64.26
C THR A 701 33.36 -4.10 -65.41
N VAL A 702 34.53 -4.67 -65.18
CA VAL A 702 35.29 -5.47 -66.13
C VAL A 702 35.22 -6.93 -65.69
N SER A 703 34.86 -7.82 -66.62
CA SER A 703 34.79 -9.26 -66.35
C SER A 703 36.18 -9.89 -66.21
N ALA A 704 36.25 -11.09 -65.63
CA ALA A 704 37.53 -11.78 -65.42
C ALA A 704 38.31 -12.06 -66.72
N ASP A 705 37.60 -12.40 -67.80
CA ASP A 705 38.20 -12.74 -69.09
C ASP A 705 38.71 -11.49 -69.85
N GLU A 706 38.17 -10.32 -69.50
CA GLU A 706 38.50 -9.03 -70.13
C GLU A 706 39.51 -8.21 -69.32
N LEU A 707 39.78 -8.58 -68.06
CA LEU A 707 40.65 -7.82 -67.16
C LEU A 707 42.09 -7.72 -67.66
N ASP A 708 42.70 -8.86 -68.01
CA ASP A 708 44.08 -8.90 -68.54
C ASP A 708 44.22 -8.12 -69.86
N PRO A 709 43.34 -8.31 -70.87
CA PRO A 709 43.30 -7.47 -72.05
C PRO A 709 43.08 -5.98 -71.76
N TYR A 710 42.23 -5.65 -70.79
CA TYR A 710 41.94 -4.27 -70.39
C TYR A 710 43.17 -3.58 -69.79
N LEU A 711 43.85 -4.24 -68.85
CA LEU A 711 45.06 -3.70 -68.20
C LEU A 711 46.24 -3.56 -69.17
N ARG A 712 46.38 -4.47 -70.16
CA ARG A 712 47.48 -4.42 -71.15
C ARG A 712 47.29 -3.39 -72.25
N ASN A 713 46.05 -3.07 -72.60
CA ASN A 713 45.70 -2.11 -73.66
C ASN A 713 45.30 -0.73 -73.12
N LEU A 714 45.47 -0.51 -71.81
CA LEU A 714 45.18 0.78 -71.18
C LEU A 714 46.14 1.85 -71.72
N ASP A 715 45.62 2.82 -72.46
CA ASP A 715 46.41 3.96 -72.94
C ASP A 715 46.49 5.07 -71.88
N ASP A 716 47.41 6.01 -72.08
CA ASP A 716 47.62 7.13 -71.14
C ASP A 716 46.38 8.03 -71.00
N GLU A 717 45.52 8.12 -72.02
CA GLU A 717 44.31 8.95 -72.00
C GLU A 717 43.20 8.32 -71.14
N GLU A 718 42.97 7.02 -71.27
CA GLU A 718 42.01 6.26 -70.46
C GLU A 718 42.49 6.11 -69.02
N ALA A 719 43.78 5.83 -68.79
CA ALA A 719 44.35 5.75 -67.45
C ALA A 719 44.17 7.07 -66.65
N ASN A 720 44.32 8.22 -67.32
CA ASN A 720 44.11 9.54 -66.74
C ASN A 720 42.65 9.84 -66.36
N ARG A 721 41.68 9.06 -66.82
CA ARG A 721 40.27 9.22 -66.41
C ARG A 721 39.92 8.37 -65.19
N ILE A 722 40.77 7.41 -64.85
CA ILE A 722 40.55 6.47 -63.75
C ILE A 722 41.04 7.08 -62.44
N ARG A 723 40.22 6.97 -61.39
CA ARG A 723 40.59 7.32 -60.01
C ARG A 723 41.31 6.13 -59.36
N HIS A 724 40.72 4.95 -59.41
CA HIS A 724 41.33 3.69 -58.97
C HIS A 724 40.56 2.49 -59.56
N LEU A 725 41.18 1.31 -59.56
CA LEU A 725 40.53 0.04 -59.88
C LEU A 725 40.40 -0.80 -58.61
N GLU A 726 39.25 -1.41 -58.38
CA GLU A 726 39.08 -2.47 -57.38
C GLU A 726 39.10 -3.83 -58.07
N ILE A 727 40.16 -4.60 -57.88
CA ILE A 727 40.37 -5.91 -58.51
C ILE A 727 40.01 -7.00 -57.50
N ASP A 728 39.17 -7.95 -57.93
CA ASP A 728 38.76 -9.07 -57.10
C ASP A 728 39.80 -10.20 -57.15
N ARG A 729 40.28 -10.60 -55.98
CA ARG A 729 41.19 -11.73 -55.80
C ARG A 729 40.48 -12.93 -55.19
N VAL A 730 40.89 -14.13 -55.59
CA VAL A 730 40.27 -15.41 -55.18
C VAL A 730 41.09 -16.09 -54.07
N GLY A 731 42.39 -15.78 -53.98
CA GLY A 731 43.29 -16.39 -52.98
C GLY A 731 42.91 -16.06 -51.53
N GLU A 732 43.14 -17.01 -50.62
CA GLU A 732 42.85 -16.88 -49.18
C GLU A 732 43.94 -16.14 -48.38
N ARG A 733 45.12 -15.92 -48.98
CA ARG A 733 46.24 -15.21 -48.32
C ARG A 733 45.84 -13.78 -47.97
N MET A 734 46.30 -13.25 -46.84
CA MET A 734 45.88 -11.96 -46.29
C MET A 734 44.39 -11.87 -45.86
N GLY A 735 43.63 -12.97 -45.89
CA GLY A 735 42.23 -13.01 -45.49
C GLY A 735 41.39 -11.99 -46.27
N ASP A 736 40.55 -11.23 -45.56
CA ASP A 736 39.71 -10.19 -46.18
C ASP A 736 40.46 -8.86 -46.43
N ALA A 737 41.72 -8.74 -46.01
CA ALA A 737 42.47 -7.47 -46.14
C ALA A 737 42.58 -7.02 -47.61
N ALA A 738 42.37 -5.72 -47.83
CA ALA A 738 42.60 -5.05 -49.09
C ALA A 738 44.07 -4.64 -49.22
N VAL A 739 44.67 -4.94 -50.38
CA VAL A 739 46.04 -4.54 -50.71
C VAL A 739 45.98 -3.45 -51.77
N VAL A 740 46.61 -2.31 -51.52
CA VAL A 740 46.63 -1.17 -52.45
C VAL A 740 48.01 -1.09 -53.07
N ASP A 741 48.10 -1.30 -54.39
CA ASP A 741 49.29 -1.02 -55.18
C ASP A 741 49.23 0.43 -55.66
N THR A 742 50.20 1.23 -55.21
CA THR A 742 50.28 2.66 -55.54
C THR A 742 51.31 2.89 -56.65
N PRO A 743 51.03 3.80 -57.62
CA PRO A 743 52.02 4.21 -58.60
C PRO A 743 53.25 4.81 -57.92
N GLY A 744 54.43 4.67 -58.52
CA GLY A 744 55.68 5.18 -57.94
C GLY A 744 55.61 6.70 -57.69
N LEU A 745 56.06 7.14 -56.53
CA LEU A 745 55.97 8.53 -56.05
C LEU A 745 56.79 9.55 -56.88
N ASN A 746 57.53 9.09 -57.89
CA ASN A 746 58.29 9.91 -58.85
C ASN A 746 57.57 10.06 -60.21
N ALA A 747 56.27 9.76 -60.30
CA ALA A 747 55.49 9.91 -61.53
C ALA A 747 55.19 11.40 -61.82
N LEU A 748 55.25 11.79 -63.09
CA LEU A 748 55.18 13.19 -63.57
C LEU A 748 53.80 13.90 -63.40
N ASP A 749 52.83 13.30 -62.68
CA ASP A 749 51.45 13.83 -62.52
C ASP A 749 51.08 14.10 -61.04
N GLU A 750 50.83 15.38 -60.71
CA GLU A 750 50.40 15.87 -59.38
C GLU A 750 49.08 15.26 -58.88
N TYR A 751 48.18 14.80 -59.77
CA TYR A 751 46.90 14.22 -59.34
C TYR A 751 47.07 12.82 -58.77
N HIS A 752 47.90 11.98 -59.42
CA HIS A 752 48.18 10.63 -58.94
C HIS A 752 48.85 10.63 -57.57
N GLU A 753 49.72 11.61 -57.30
CA GLU A 753 50.33 11.81 -55.98
C GLU A 753 49.28 12.12 -54.90
N LYS A 754 48.33 13.02 -55.16
CA LYS A 754 47.25 13.37 -54.21
C LYS A 754 46.35 12.20 -53.89
N VAL A 755 45.94 11.42 -54.89
CA VAL A 755 45.07 10.25 -54.68
C VAL A 755 45.85 9.15 -53.96
N ALA A 756 47.12 8.92 -54.33
CA ALA A 756 47.99 7.99 -53.62
C ALA A 756 48.05 8.39 -52.14
N ARG A 757 48.39 9.65 -51.82
CA ARG A 757 48.46 10.18 -50.45
C ARG A 757 47.17 9.97 -49.65
N ALA A 758 45.99 10.13 -50.25
CA ALA A 758 44.72 9.85 -49.60
C ALA A 758 44.56 8.36 -49.19
N PHE A 759 44.98 7.43 -50.05
CA PHE A 759 45.00 6.00 -49.70
C PHE A 759 46.04 5.68 -48.63
N ILE A 760 47.17 6.40 -48.58
CA ILE A 760 48.17 6.27 -47.51
C ILE A 760 47.60 6.67 -46.16
N GLU A 761 46.89 7.80 -46.12
CA GLU A 761 46.26 8.31 -44.90
C GLU A 761 45.19 7.33 -44.36
N GLU A 762 44.48 6.64 -45.24
CA GLU A 762 43.45 5.68 -44.87
C GLU A 762 43.97 4.27 -44.56
N ALA A 763 45.20 3.94 -44.95
CA ALA A 763 45.78 2.60 -44.77
C ALA A 763 46.00 2.27 -43.29
N ASP A 764 45.67 1.02 -42.91
CA ASP A 764 45.94 0.47 -41.60
C ASP A 764 47.41 0.00 -41.47
N ALA A 765 48.08 -0.27 -42.60
CA ALA A 765 49.49 -0.67 -42.69
C ALA A 765 50.16 -0.10 -43.95
N VAL A 766 51.44 0.28 -43.85
CA VAL A 766 52.25 0.75 -44.98
C VAL A 766 53.50 -0.12 -45.13
N VAL A 767 53.72 -0.64 -46.33
CA VAL A 767 54.92 -1.40 -46.70
C VAL A 767 55.71 -0.61 -47.74
N TRP A 768 56.96 -0.31 -47.42
CA TRP A 768 57.88 0.40 -48.31
C TRP A 768 58.89 -0.55 -48.94
N ILE A 769 58.94 -0.58 -50.27
CA ILE A 769 59.82 -1.43 -51.06
C ILE A 769 61.05 -0.63 -51.49
N PHE A 770 62.21 -0.97 -50.94
CA PHE A 770 63.52 -0.48 -51.36
C PHE A 770 64.12 -1.41 -52.41
N SER A 771 64.85 -0.89 -53.39
CA SER A 771 65.58 -1.71 -54.39
C SER A 771 67.03 -1.88 -53.95
N ALA A 772 67.55 -3.11 -53.83
CA ALA A 772 68.95 -3.38 -53.47
C ALA A 772 69.98 -2.74 -54.42
N THR A 773 69.56 -2.39 -55.64
CA THR A 773 70.41 -1.74 -56.65
C THR A 773 70.44 -0.21 -56.58
N GLN A 774 69.50 0.44 -55.86
CA GLN A 774 69.29 1.90 -55.88
C GLN A 774 68.77 2.49 -54.54
N GLY A 775 68.68 1.69 -53.47
CA GLY A 775 67.99 2.07 -52.25
C GLY A 775 68.66 3.18 -51.43
N GLY A 776 67.84 4.01 -50.78
CA GLY A 776 68.29 5.06 -49.87
C GLY A 776 68.46 6.43 -50.54
N THR A 777 67.65 6.76 -51.54
CA THR A 777 67.74 8.07 -52.21
C THR A 777 67.28 9.19 -51.26
N ALA A 778 67.77 10.42 -51.47
CA ALA A 778 67.34 11.59 -50.68
C ALA A 778 65.82 11.84 -50.78
N THR A 779 65.20 11.42 -51.90
CA THR A 779 63.76 11.51 -52.13
C THR A 779 62.98 10.50 -51.27
N GLU A 780 63.46 9.26 -51.14
CA GLU A 780 62.85 8.24 -50.27
C GLU A 780 62.88 8.66 -48.79
N ALA A 781 64.02 9.20 -48.34
CA ALA A 781 64.18 9.67 -46.96
C ALA A 781 63.23 10.83 -46.62
N GLY A 782 62.97 11.74 -47.57
CA GLY A 782 62.01 12.85 -47.40
C GLY A 782 60.58 12.36 -47.19
N ILE A 783 60.10 11.44 -48.04
CA ILE A 783 58.72 10.93 -47.96
C ILE A 783 58.50 10.07 -46.70
N LEU A 784 59.50 9.26 -46.33
CA LEU A 784 59.44 8.52 -45.06
C LEU A 784 59.46 9.47 -43.85
N GLY A 785 60.16 10.60 -43.94
CA GLY A 785 60.10 11.68 -42.95
C GLY A 785 58.68 12.25 -42.77
N GLU A 786 57.95 12.50 -43.86
CA GLU A 786 56.55 12.96 -43.81
C GLU A 786 55.63 11.90 -43.16
N LEU A 787 55.79 10.62 -43.48
CA LEU A 787 55.01 9.53 -42.87
C LEU A 787 55.27 9.41 -41.36
N ARG A 788 56.51 9.69 -40.94
CA ARG A 788 56.90 9.74 -39.53
C ARG A 788 56.25 10.89 -38.79
N GLU A 789 56.27 12.10 -39.35
CA GLU A 789 55.59 13.26 -38.78
C GLU A 789 54.07 13.01 -38.66
N GLY A 790 53.51 12.21 -39.57
CA GLY A 790 52.15 11.67 -39.50
C GLY A 790 51.93 10.52 -38.50
N GLY A 791 52.95 10.13 -37.73
CA GLY A 791 52.88 9.10 -36.69
C GLY A 791 52.71 7.67 -37.21
N ARG A 792 53.06 7.40 -38.48
CA ARG A 792 52.88 6.10 -39.11
C ARG A 792 54.12 5.22 -38.95
N SER A 793 53.87 3.97 -38.61
CA SER A 793 54.87 2.89 -38.63
C SER A 793 54.90 2.26 -40.02
N VAL A 794 56.10 2.03 -40.57
CA VAL A 794 56.29 1.53 -41.94
C VAL A 794 57.12 0.24 -41.92
N LEU A 795 56.70 -0.80 -42.63
CA LEU A 795 57.51 -2.00 -42.85
C LEU A 795 58.45 -1.78 -44.04
N GLY A 796 59.76 -1.82 -43.82
CA GLY A 796 60.74 -1.77 -44.90
C GLY A 796 60.97 -3.15 -45.51
N VAL A 797 60.96 -3.25 -46.83
CA VAL A 797 61.34 -4.47 -47.58
C VAL A 797 62.45 -4.11 -48.55
N LEU A 798 63.63 -4.67 -48.34
CA LEU A 798 64.75 -4.56 -49.26
C LEU A 798 64.61 -5.63 -50.34
N ASN A 799 64.09 -5.24 -51.50
CA ASN A 799 63.81 -6.14 -52.62
C ASN A 799 65.01 -6.27 -53.57
N LYS A 800 65.03 -7.33 -54.40
CA LYS A 800 66.12 -7.69 -55.35
C LYS A 800 67.43 -8.11 -54.69
N VAL A 801 67.38 -8.69 -53.49
CA VAL A 801 68.59 -9.16 -52.80
C VAL A 801 69.31 -10.30 -53.53
N ASP A 802 68.65 -10.93 -54.51
CA ASP A 802 69.26 -11.88 -55.45
C ASP A 802 70.33 -11.25 -56.34
N THR A 803 70.37 -9.92 -56.49
CA THR A 803 71.45 -9.22 -57.18
C THR A 803 72.70 -9.00 -56.32
N LEU A 804 72.66 -9.40 -55.05
CA LEU A 804 73.78 -9.31 -54.11
C LEU A 804 74.40 -10.70 -53.90
N ASP A 805 75.72 -10.77 -54.03
CA ASP A 805 76.49 -12.02 -54.09
C ASP A 805 76.63 -12.71 -52.72
N SER A 806 76.64 -11.97 -51.61
CA SER A 806 76.78 -12.53 -50.27
C SER A 806 75.63 -12.13 -49.32
N GLU A 807 75.34 -13.00 -48.36
CA GLU A 807 74.34 -12.75 -47.30
C GLU A 807 74.78 -11.60 -46.37
N ALA A 808 76.09 -11.43 -46.18
CA ALA A 808 76.67 -10.32 -45.44
C ALA A 808 76.37 -8.96 -46.10
N ASP A 809 76.44 -8.86 -47.43
CA ASP A 809 76.14 -7.61 -48.15
C ASP A 809 74.65 -7.23 -48.03
N ARG A 810 73.76 -8.23 -47.96
CA ARG A 810 72.32 -8.02 -47.76
C ARG A 810 72.03 -7.47 -46.38
N GLU A 811 72.69 -8.04 -45.37
CA GLU A 811 72.52 -7.64 -43.98
C GLU A 811 73.15 -6.27 -43.70
N GLU A 812 74.33 -5.98 -44.28
CA GLU A 812 74.96 -4.65 -44.21
C GLU A 812 74.07 -3.55 -44.82
N LEU A 813 73.44 -3.81 -45.98
CA LEU A 813 72.54 -2.84 -46.60
C LEU A 813 71.23 -2.68 -45.80
N ALA A 814 70.72 -3.76 -45.21
CA ALA A 814 69.56 -3.69 -44.32
C ALA A 814 69.88 -2.94 -43.01
N ASP A 815 71.06 -3.16 -42.44
CA ASP A 815 71.59 -2.43 -41.28
C ASP A 815 71.73 -0.95 -41.60
N TYR A 816 72.30 -0.61 -42.75
CA TYR A 816 72.42 0.77 -43.22
C TYR A 816 71.07 1.47 -43.31
N LEU A 817 70.06 0.84 -43.92
CA LEU A 817 68.70 1.39 -43.97
C LEU A 817 68.07 1.51 -42.59
N ARG A 818 68.33 0.56 -41.67
CA ARG A 818 67.87 0.63 -40.28
C ARG A 818 68.54 1.76 -39.50
N GLU A 819 69.83 2.00 -39.70
CA GLU A 819 70.55 3.10 -39.06
C GLU A 819 70.12 4.47 -39.59
N GLN A 820 69.92 4.59 -40.91
CA GLN A 820 69.52 5.85 -41.55
C GLN A 820 68.04 6.20 -41.34
N LEU A 821 67.14 5.20 -41.30
CA LEU A 821 65.69 5.40 -41.36
C LEU A 821 64.93 4.71 -40.19
N GLY A 822 65.65 4.19 -39.19
CA GLY A 822 65.10 3.38 -38.09
C GLY A 822 64.08 4.08 -37.17
N GLU A 823 63.97 5.41 -37.23
CA GLU A 823 62.93 6.14 -36.50
C GLU A 823 61.54 6.05 -37.17
N VAL A 824 61.46 5.57 -38.42
CA VAL A 824 60.21 5.41 -39.21
C VAL A 824 59.89 3.95 -39.48
N LEU A 825 60.94 3.15 -39.77
CA LEU A 825 60.81 1.76 -40.15
C LEU A 825 60.71 0.88 -38.91
N VAL A 826 59.65 0.07 -38.80
CA VAL A 826 59.53 -0.91 -37.70
C VAL A 826 60.51 -2.06 -37.83
N GLU A 827 60.83 -2.42 -39.08
CA GLU A 827 61.73 -3.52 -39.44
C GLU A 827 62.14 -3.34 -40.91
N VAL A 828 63.32 -3.86 -41.30
CA VAL A 828 63.77 -3.89 -42.71
C VAL A 828 64.10 -5.32 -43.07
N LEU A 829 63.37 -5.88 -44.05
CA LEU A 829 63.42 -7.29 -44.40
C LEU A 829 64.01 -7.49 -45.80
N PRO A 830 65.12 -8.24 -45.95
CA PRO A 830 65.64 -8.62 -47.25
C PRO A 830 64.72 -9.63 -47.94
N LEU A 831 64.38 -9.40 -49.20
CA LEU A 831 63.48 -10.23 -49.98
C LEU A 831 63.90 -10.29 -51.46
N SER A 832 63.71 -11.44 -52.09
CA SER A 832 63.60 -11.53 -53.55
C SER A 832 62.15 -11.79 -53.92
N ALA A 833 61.42 -10.74 -54.32
CA ALA A 833 60.01 -10.86 -54.69
C ALA A 833 59.81 -11.81 -55.87
N THR A 834 60.78 -11.91 -56.79
CA THR A 834 60.76 -12.83 -57.93
C THR A 834 60.85 -14.29 -57.47
N ALA A 835 61.79 -14.60 -56.56
CA ALA A 835 61.94 -15.95 -56.02
C ALA A 835 60.71 -16.36 -55.19
N ALA A 836 60.18 -15.44 -54.39
CA ALA A 836 58.94 -15.63 -53.64
C ALA A 836 57.73 -15.88 -54.56
N LEU A 837 57.57 -15.07 -55.62
CA LEU A 837 56.48 -15.23 -56.58
C LEU A 837 56.57 -16.58 -57.30
N ALA A 838 57.77 -16.98 -57.74
CA ALA A 838 57.99 -18.27 -58.39
C ALA A 838 57.64 -19.45 -57.46
N HIS A 839 58.09 -19.39 -56.20
CA HIS A 839 57.76 -20.39 -55.18
C HIS A 839 56.25 -20.49 -54.93
N ARG A 840 55.55 -19.35 -54.90
CA ARG A 840 54.11 -19.26 -54.56
C ARG A 840 53.16 -19.54 -55.73
N THR A 841 53.61 -19.42 -56.98
CA THR A 841 52.78 -19.61 -58.19
C THR A 841 53.09 -20.87 -58.99
N GLN A 842 54.26 -21.50 -58.80
CA GLN A 842 54.69 -22.71 -59.52
C GLN A 842 55.18 -23.82 -58.55
N PRO A 843 54.27 -24.48 -57.80
CA PRO A 843 54.64 -25.47 -56.78
C PRO A 843 55.13 -26.84 -57.30
N GLU A 844 55.21 -27.08 -58.62
CA GLU A 844 55.49 -28.40 -59.20
C GLU A 844 56.99 -28.79 -59.29
N ALA A 845 57.91 -27.98 -58.75
CA ALA A 845 59.32 -28.35 -58.68
C ALA A 845 59.61 -29.22 -57.43
N PRO A 846 60.19 -30.43 -57.57
CA PRO A 846 60.36 -31.38 -56.46
C PRO A 846 61.27 -30.89 -55.32
N ASP A 847 62.14 -29.90 -55.57
CA ASP A 847 62.99 -29.26 -54.55
C ASP A 847 62.36 -28.03 -53.88
N ALA A 848 61.26 -27.48 -54.43
CA ALA A 848 60.61 -26.27 -53.90
C ALA A 848 59.66 -26.55 -52.73
N ALA A 849 59.10 -27.77 -52.62
CA ALA A 849 58.10 -28.10 -51.60
C ALA A 849 58.67 -28.20 -50.16
N ASN A 850 59.98 -28.37 -50.01
CA ASN A 850 60.66 -28.44 -48.71
C ASN A 850 61.55 -27.21 -48.40
N ALA A 851 61.67 -26.27 -49.33
CA ALA A 851 62.39 -25.02 -49.10
C ALA A 851 61.47 -24.02 -48.36
N PRO A 852 61.98 -23.28 -47.35
CA PRO A 852 61.18 -22.28 -46.66
C PRO A 852 60.73 -21.19 -47.65
N ASP A 853 59.45 -20.82 -47.60
CA ASP A 853 58.88 -19.73 -48.41
C ASP A 853 59.68 -18.43 -48.13
N PRO A 854 60.42 -17.89 -49.13
CA PRO A 854 61.26 -16.70 -48.93
C PRO A 854 60.49 -15.47 -48.42
N PHE A 855 59.16 -15.47 -48.56
CA PHE A 855 58.30 -14.38 -48.15
C PHE A 855 57.66 -14.60 -46.76
N ALA A 856 57.80 -15.79 -46.15
CA ALA A 856 57.25 -16.08 -44.82
C ALA A 856 57.67 -15.07 -43.75
N VAL A 857 58.90 -14.56 -43.84
CA VAL A 857 59.43 -13.52 -42.93
C VAL A 857 58.62 -12.22 -43.02
N VAL A 858 58.14 -11.87 -44.22
CA VAL A 858 57.29 -10.70 -44.45
C VAL A 858 55.87 -10.94 -43.95
N ASP A 859 55.32 -12.15 -44.15
CA ASP A 859 54.00 -12.52 -43.60
C ASP A 859 54.00 -12.43 -42.06
N ASP A 860 55.03 -12.97 -41.41
CA ASP A 860 55.18 -12.93 -39.95
C ASP A 860 55.36 -11.49 -39.44
N ALA A 861 56.10 -10.64 -40.14
CA ALA A 861 56.25 -9.24 -39.76
C ALA A 861 54.95 -8.44 -39.96
N LEU A 862 54.22 -8.67 -41.06
CA LEU A 862 52.91 -8.06 -41.28
C LEU A 862 51.91 -8.47 -40.21
N GLU A 863 51.86 -9.75 -39.83
CA GLU A 863 50.97 -10.24 -38.78
C GLU A 863 51.35 -9.66 -37.40
N ARG A 864 52.64 -9.67 -37.05
CA ARG A 864 53.15 -9.16 -35.76
C ARG A 864 52.95 -7.65 -35.58
N TRP A 865 53.38 -6.86 -36.56
CA TRP A 865 53.45 -5.40 -36.41
C TRP A 865 52.17 -4.69 -36.81
N PHE A 866 51.42 -5.25 -37.77
CA PHE A 866 50.32 -4.53 -38.41
C PHE A 866 48.97 -5.22 -38.26
N LEU A 867 48.81 -6.48 -38.67
CA LEU A 867 47.47 -7.09 -38.73
C LEU A 867 46.90 -7.40 -37.35
N ARG A 868 47.68 -8.04 -36.46
CA ARG A 868 47.24 -8.28 -35.07
C ARG A 868 46.99 -6.97 -34.34
N ARG A 869 47.95 -6.04 -34.44
CA ARG A 869 47.87 -4.72 -33.80
C ARG A 869 46.71 -3.88 -34.34
N ALA A 870 46.43 -3.90 -35.64
CA ALA A 870 45.32 -3.16 -36.23
C ALA A 870 43.96 -3.77 -35.89
N ARG A 871 43.84 -5.11 -35.79
CA ARG A 871 42.61 -5.75 -35.27
C ARG A 871 42.36 -5.36 -33.81
N GLU A 872 43.39 -5.40 -32.97
CA GLU A 872 43.32 -4.96 -31.57
C GLU A 872 42.97 -3.47 -31.45
N LEU A 873 43.66 -2.59 -32.19
CA LEU A 873 43.39 -1.15 -32.21
C LEU A 873 41.99 -0.83 -32.73
N LYS A 874 41.51 -1.53 -33.77
CA LYS A 874 40.13 -1.39 -34.28
C LYS A 874 39.13 -1.82 -33.21
N ALA A 875 39.34 -2.97 -32.56
CA ALA A 875 38.47 -3.43 -31.48
C ALA A 875 38.46 -2.46 -30.29
N ASP A 876 39.62 -1.99 -29.85
CA ASP A 876 39.76 -1.06 -28.73
C ASP A 876 39.15 0.31 -29.02
N LEU A 877 39.37 0.85 -30.22
CA LEU A 877 38.76 2.11 -30.65
C LEU A 877 37.24 1.98 -30.80
N THR A 878 36.75 0.85 -31.30
CA THR A 878 35.32 0.55 -31.37
C THR A 878 34.70 0.41 -29.98
N ARG A 879 35.36 -0.27 -29.03
CA ARG A 879 34.92 -0.35 -27.62
C ARG A 879 34.85 1.03 -26.96
N ARG A 880 35.88 1.86 -27.13
CA ARG A 880 35.89 3.24 -26.59
C ARG A 880 34.74 4.07 -27.15
N ARG A 881 34.51 4.01 -28.47
CA ARG A 881 33.41 4.74 -29.12
C ARG A 881 32.04 4.24 -28.69
N LEU A 882 31.88 2.92 -28.54
CA LEU A 882 30.66 2.33 -28.02
C LEU A 882 30.40 2.83 -26.59
N ARG A 883 31.40 2.79 -25.72
CA ARG A 883 31.30 3.31 -24.35
C ARG A 883 30.93 4.79 -24.31
N GLU A 884 31.63 5.63 -25.08
CA GLU A 884 31.32 7.06 -25.19
C GLU A 884 29.88 7.31 -25.65
N ALA A 885 29.36 6.51 -26.58
CA ALA A 885 27.98 6.63 -27.05
C ALA A 885 26.97 6.19 -25.98
N LEU A 886 27.24 5.09 -25.27
CA LEU A 886 26.40 4.59 -24.18
C LEU A 886 26.38 5.55 -22.98
N ASP A 887 27.53 6.10 -22.57
CA ASP A 887 27.62 7.10 -21.49
C ASP A 887 26.83 8.37 -21.84
N GLN A 888 26.93 8.82 -23.10
CA GLN A 888 26.16 9.96 -23.58
C GLN A 888 24.64 9.70 -23.52
N ALA A 889 24.20 8.51 -23.94
CA ALA A 889 22.80 8.11 -23.87
C ALA A 889 22.32 7.99 -22.42
N LYS A 890 23.11 7.38 -21.53
CA LYS A 890 22.84 7.24 -20.11
C LYS A 890 22.60 8.60 -19.45
N ALA A 891 23.55 9.53 -19.60
CA ALA A 891 23.44 10.87 -19.02
C ALA A 891 22.19 11.62 -19.49
N SER A 892 21.80 11.43 -20.76
CA SER A 892 20.57 12.02 -21.30
C SER A 892 19.30 11.44 -20.68
N VAL A 893 19.23 10.12 -20.58
CA VAL A 893 18.09 9.42 -19.99
C VAL A 893 17.95 9.78 -18.51
N GLU A 894 19.05 9.85 -17.77
CA GLU A 894 19.09 10.31 -16.37
C GLU A 894 18.55 11.74 -16.22
N ALA A 895 19.01 12.66 -17.08
CA ALA A 895 18.55 14.05 -17.08
C ALA A 895 17.05 14.16 -17.39
N THR A 896 16.56 13.40 -18.37
CA THR A 896 15.13 13.36 -18.71
C THR A 896 14.30 12.75 -17.58
N ALA A 897 14.73 11.64 -16.98
CA ALA A 897 14.07 11.05 -15.83
C ALA A 897 14.01 12.02 -14.64
N ALA A 898 15.12 12.70 -14.33
CA ALA A 898 15.15 13.73 -13.28
C ALA A 898 14.24 14.93 -13.61
N ALA A 899 14.16 15.35 -14.87
CA ALA A 899 13.27 16.43 -15.30
C ALA A 899 11.79 16.04 -15.22
N LEU A 900 11.45 14.80 -15.57
CA LEU A 900 10.12 14.22 -15.41
C LEU A 900 9.73 14.11 -13.92
N GLU A 901 10.63 13.68 -13.05
CA GLU A 901 10.43 13.68 -11.59
C GLU A 901 10.28 15.10 -11.04
N ALA A 902 11.09 16.05 -11.52
CA ALA A 902 10.96 17.44 -11.13
C ALA A 902 9.64 18.06 -11.63
N ARG A 903 9.12 17.62 -12.79
CA ARG A 903 7.79 18.01 -13.29
C ARG A 903 6.67 17.40 -12.45
N ALA A 904 6.85 16.17 -11.97
CA ALA A 904 5.95 15.53 -11.01
C ALA A 904 6.00 16.21 -9.61
N GLY A 905 7.18 16.66 -9.18
CA GLY A 905 7.39 17.35 -7.90
C GLY A 905 6.99 18.82 -7.90
N ARG A 906 6.96 19.49 -9.07
CA ARG A 906 6.63 20.92 -9.22
C ARG A 906 5.12 21.22 -9.30
N GLU A 907 4.25 20.22 -9.23
CA GLU A 907 2.80 20.47 -9.32
C GLU A 907 2.26 21.18 -8.07
N ALA A 908 1.71 22.37 -8.31
CA ALA A 908 0.91 23.21 -7.42
C ALA A 908 -0.21 22.50 -6.64
N LEU A 909 -0.44 21.20 -6.89
CA LEU A 909 -1.50 20.38 -6.34
C LEU A 909 -1.32 20.06 -4.85
N SER A 910 -0.10 19.83 -4.34
CA SER A 910 0.10 19.53 -2.90
C SER A 910 -0.18 20.74 -2.01
N VAL A 911 0.29 21.92 -2.44
CA VAL A 911 0.01 23.21 -1.78
C VAL A 911 -1.44 23.63 -2.00
N ALA A 912 -2.02 23.40 -3.18
CA ALA A 912 -3.43 23.65 -3.43
C ALA A 912 -4.36 22.73 -2.62
N LEU A 913 -3.96 21.47 -2.40
CA LEU A 913 -4.72 20.49 -1.63
C LEU A 913 -4.62 20.77 -0.13
N ALA A 914 -3.45 21.16 0.38
CA ALA A 914 -3.32 21.66 1.75
C ALA A 914 -4.18 22.92 2.00
N ARG A 915 -4.21 23.85 1.03
CA ARG A 915 -5.10 25.03 1.07
C ARG A 915 -6.57 24.65 0.99
N ALA A 916 -6.95 23.71 0.12
CA ALA A 916 -8.33 23.23 0.01
C ALA A 916 -8.79 22.52 1.29
N THR A 917 -7.98 21.64 1.89
CA THR A 917 -8.29 21.00 3.19
C THR A 917 -8.47 22.03 4.30
N ALA A 918 -7.60 23.06 4.36
CA ALA A 918 -7.75 24.15 5.32
C ALA A 918 -9.04 24.95 5.08
N ALA A 919 -9.39 25.25 3.83
CA ALA A 919 -10.61 25.96 3.46
C ALA A 919 -11.88 25.16 3.80
N LEU A 920 -11.86 23.84 3.57
CA LEU A 920 -12.95 22.93 3.97
C LEU A 920 -13.12 22.91 5.49
N GLY A 921 -12.03 22.76 6.25
CA GLY A 921 -12.04 22.80 7.71
C GLY A 921 -12.71 24.08 8.23
N LYS A 922 -12.27 25.23 7.71
CA LYS A 922 -12.84 26.55 8.04
C LYS A 922 -14.33 26.65 7.67
N PHE A 923 -14.73 26.23 6.47
CA PHE A 923 -16.14 26.21 6.06
C PHE A 923 -17.01 25.43 7.04
N SER A 924 -16.54 24.26 7.50
CA SER A 924 -17.33 23.44 8.43
C SER A 924 -17.42 24.03 9.83
N GLU A 925 -16.42 24.79 10.27
CA GLU A 925 -16.43 25.49 11.55
C GLU A 925 -17.37 26.70 11.50
N ASP A 926 -17.24 27.53 10.46
CA ASP A 926 -18.07 28.71 10.23
C ASP A 926 -19.55 28.34 10.07
N LEU A 927 -19.86 27.23 9.38
CA LEU A 927 -21.22 26.72 9.26
C LEU A 927 -21.76 26.19 10.58
N HIS A 928 -20.93 25.53 11.39
CA HIS A 928 -21.33 25.01 12.70
C HIS A 928 -21.69 26.14 13.66
N GLU A 929 -20.83 27.15 13.78
CA GLU A 929 -21.09 28.31 14.64
C GLU A 929 -22.29 29.12 14.14
N GLY A 930 -22.39 29.36 12.82
CA GLY A 930 -23.53 30.09 12.27
C GLY A 930 -24.89 29.42 12.51
N LEU A 931 -24.93 28.08 12.58
CA LEU A 931 -26.16 27.34 12.95
C LEU A 931 -26.50 27.48 14.44
N LEU A 932 -25.48 27.58 15.30
CA LEU A 932 -25.68 27.82 16.73
C LEU A 932 -26.20 29.25 17.00
N ASP A 933 -25.80 30.22 16.18
CA ASP A 933 -26.25 31.62 16.23
C ASP A 933 -27.71 31.82 15.78
N LEU A 934 -28.37 30.77 15.27
CA LEU A 934 -29.81 30.79 15.01
C LEU A 934 -30.63 30.80 16.32
N ASP A 935 -29.99 30.64 17.48
CA ASP A 935 -30.60 30.84 18.80
C ASP A 935 -31.16 32.25 18.96
N GLU A 936 -30.46 33.27 18.46
CA GLU A 936 -30.88 34.66 18.49
C GLU A 936 -32.14 34.87 17.64
N LEU A 937 -32.16 34.29 16.43
CA LEU A 937 -33.31 34.34 15.54
C LEU A 937 -34.53 33.70 16.20
N LEU A 938 -34.39 32.46 16.68
CA LEU A 938 -35.49 31.74 17.31
C LEU A 938 -35.99 32.43 18.59
N ALA A 939 -35.09 32.97 19.42
CA ALA A 939 -35.47 33.75 20.60
C ALA A 939 -36.28 34.99 20.20
N ARG A 940 -35.82 35.74 19.19
CA ARG A 940 -36.50 36.94 18.70
C ARG A 940 -37.88 36.62 18.15
N GLU A 941 -38.00 35.60 17.29
CA GLU A 941 -39.29 35.24 16.70
C GLU A 941 -40.25 34.69 17.76
N ALA A 942 -39.78 33.87 18.70
CA ALA A 942 -40.60 33.34 19.79
C ALA A 942 -41.12 34.43 20.76
N LEU A 943 -40.33 35.48 20.98
CA LEU A 943 -40.75 36.69 21.70
C LEU A 943 -41.75 37.52 20.87
N ALA A 944 -41.49 37.70 19.57
CA ALA A 944 -42.32 38.51 18.68
C ALA A 944 -43.74 37.95 18.50
N ILE A 945 -43.88 36.61 18.39
CA ILE A 945 -45.18 35.92 18.27
C ILE A 945 -45.82 35.60 19.63
N GLY A 946 -45.19 36.05 20.73
CA GLY A 946 -45.75 36.01 22.08
C GLY A 946 -45.88 34.61 22.70
N ILE A 947 -45.06 33.65 22.27
CA ILE A 947 -44.99 32.32 22.89
C ILE A 947 -44.23 32.40 24.23
N VAL A 948 -43.20 33.24 24.25
CA VAL A 948 -42.29 33.42 25.39
C VAL A 948 -42.24 34.91 25.73
N GLU A 949 -42.02 35.24 27.00
CA GLU A 949 -41.84 36.61 27.48
C GLU A 949 -40.63 36.69 28.42
N ALA A 950 -39.80 37.71 28.25
CA ALA A 950 -38.61 37.88 29.05
C ALA A 950 -38.99 38.19 30.51
N GLY A 951 -38.50 37.37 31.44
CA GLY A 951 -38.81 37.45 32.88
C GLY A 951 -40.01 36.60 33.33
N GLU A 952 -40.96 36.30 32.43
CA GLU A 952 -42.17 35.51 32.75
C GLU A 952 -42.18 34.09 32.16
N GLY A 953 -41.29 33.80 31.19
CA GLY A 953 -41.12 32.46 30.64
C GLY A 953 -42.11 32.14 29.52
N THR A 954 -42.55 30.88 29.45
CA THR A 954 -43.51 30.43 28.43
C THR A 954 -44.91 30.91 28.78
N ARG A 955 -45.46 31.85 28.00
CA ARG A 955 -46.75 32.50 28.25
C ARG A 955 -47.94 31.68 27.73
N ARG A 956 -47.76 31.02 26.58
CA ARG A 956 -48.75 30.11 25.98
C ARG A 956 -48.07 28.90 25.35
N LYS A 957 -48.81 27.79 25.22
CA LYS A 957 -48.30 26.60 24.53
C LYS A 957 -48.14 26.89 23.05
N VAL A 958 -47.06 26.37 22.46
CA VAL A 958 -46.81 26.40 21.01
C VAL A 958 -47.88 25.55 20.32
N ASP A 959 -48.73 26.21 19.55
CA ASP A 959 -49.69 25.52 18.69
C ASP A 959 -49.02 25.00 17.40
N GLU A 960 -49.80 24.35 16.54
CA GLU A 960 -49.26 23.74 15.32
C GLU A 960 -48.81 24.79 14.30
N GLN A 961 -49.51 25.93 14.23
CA GLN A 961 -49.19 27.03 13.30
C GLN A 961 -47.94 27.79 13.74
N ASP A 962 -47.80 28.02 15.05
CA ASP A 962 -46.60 28.60 15.66
C ASP A 962 -45.36 27.72 15.39
N GLY A 963 -45.52 26.39 15.50
CA GLY A 963 -44.48 25.41 15.21
C GLY A 963 -44.06 25.42 13.74
N GLU A 964 -45.02 25.33 12.82
CA GLU A 964 -44.79 25.39 11.38
C GLU A 964 -44.09 26.69 10.95
N TYR A 965 -44.48 27.82 11.53
CA TYR A 965 -43.86 29.12 11.27
C TYR A 965 -42.38 29.15 11.72
N LEU A 966 -42.08 28.66 12.93
CA LEU A 966 -40.73 28.62 13.46
C LEU A 966 -39.85 27.62 12.71
N ASP A 967 -40.38 26.45 12.33
CA ASP A 967 -39.67 25.46 11.52
C ASP A 967 -39.35 26.02 10.12
N ALA A 968 -40.30 26.69 9.46
CA ALA A 968 -40.07 27.35 8.18
C ALA A 968 -39.03 28.48 8.27
N THR A 969 -39.06 29.24 9.38
CA THR A 969 -38.08 30.31 9.63
C THR A 969 -36.68 29.76 9.87
N LEU A 970 -36.57 28.65 10.62
CA LEU A 970 -35.31 27.95 10.86
C LEU A 970 -34.76 27.36 9.56
N GLU A 971 -35.61 26.75 8.74
CA GLU A 971 -35.23 26.19 7.45
C GLU A 971 -34.68 27.26 6.49
N ASP A 972 -35.37 28.38 6.32
CA ASP A 972 -34.92 29.49 5.47
C ASP A 972 -33.58 30.07 5.96
N ALA A 973 -33.45 30.29 7.27
CA ALA A 973 -32.22 30.84 7.85
C ALA A 973 -31.03 29.88 7.70
N ALA A 974 -31.21 28.60 7.99
CA ALA A 974 -30.16 27.59 7.84
C ALA A 974 -29.74 27.42 6.36
N MET A 975 -30.69 27.44 5.43
CA MET A 975 -30.38 27.36 4.00
C MET A 975 -29.67 28.61 3.47
N ARG A 976 -30.06 29.81 3.91
CA ARG A 976 -29.36 31.05 3.55
C ARG A 976 -27.93 31.08 4.09
N LEU A 977 -27.72 30.63 5.33
CA LEU A 977 -26.40 30.49 5.92
C LEU A 977 -25.52 29.55 5.07
N LEU A 978 -26.04 28.37 4.70
CA LEU A 978 -25.32 27.42 3.84
C LEU A 978 -24.94 28.04 2.51
N GLN A 979 -25.87 28.76 1.87
CA GLN A 979 -25.63 29.42 0.58
C GLN A 979 -24.59 30.55 0.69
N ASP A 980 -24.62 31.34 1.78
CA ASP A 980 -23.63 32.40 2.02
C ASP A 980 -22.23 31.81 2.23
N GLN A 981 -22.10 30.76 3.04
CA GLN A 981 -20.82 30.08 3.24
C GLN A 981 -20.29 29.43 1.96
N LEU A 982 -21.16 28.82 1.16
CA LEU A 982 -20.78 28.27 -0.15
C LEU A 982 -20.35 29.38 -1.10
N GLY A 983 -21.02 30.53 -1.10
CA GLY A 983 -20.64 31.71 -1.92
C GLY A 983 -19.27 32.27 -1.56
N ARG A 984 -18.93 32.35 -0.27
CA ARG A 984 -17.59 32.73 0.20
C ARG A 984 -16.53 31.72 -0.29
N LEU A 985 -16.83 30.43 -0.19
CA LEU A 985 -15.93 29.38 -0.67
C LEU A 985 -15.74 29.43 -2.20
N THR A 986 -16.77 29.79 -2.98
CA THR A 986 -16.66 29.98 -4.43
C THR A 986 -15.64 31.05 -4.80
N GLY A 987 -15.53 32.12 -3.99
CA GLY A 987 -14.55 33.20 -4.21
C GLY A 987 -13.09 32.76 -4.09
N GLU A 988 -12.81 31.71 -3.32
CA GLU A 988 -11.46 31.17 -3.10
C GLU A 988 -11.20 29.85 -3.86
N HIS A 989 -12.24 29.03 -4.04
CA HIS A 989 -12.17 27.64 -4.52
C HIS A 989 -13.45 27.22 -5.30
N GLU A 990 -13.67 27.81 -6.48
CA GLU A 990 -14.87 27.61 -7.33
C GLU A 990 -15.28 26.15 -7.57
N VAL A 991 -14.34 25.29 -7.99
CA VAL A 991 -14.62 23.86 -8.29
C VAL A 991 -15.08 23.11 -7.04
N LEU A 992 -14.47 23.41 -5.90
CA LEU A 992 -14.79 22.78 -4.63
C LEU A 992 -16.18 23.20 -4.14
N ALA A 993 -16.51 24.48 -4.27
CA ALA A 993 -17.82 25.01 -3.94
C ALA A 993 -18.93 24.37 -4.79
N ASN A 994 -18.71 24.21 -6.11
CA ASN A 994 -19.68 23.56 -7.00
C ASN A 994 -19.96 22.10 -6.60
N LEU A 995 -18.92 21.32 -6.26
CA LEU A 995 -19.08 19.94 -5.78
C LEU A 995 -19.86 19.89 -4.45
N LEU A 996 -19.61 20.83 -3.54
CA LEU A 996 -20.34 20.90 -2.28
C LEU A 996 -21.79 21.34 -2.48
N VAL A 997 -22.07 22.23 -3.43
CA VAL A 997 -23.45 22.62 -3.80
C VAL A 997 -24.23 21.38 -4.26
N GLU A 998 -23.67 20.56 -5.14
CA GLU A 998 -24.34 19.35 -5.65
C GLU A 998 -24.65 18.33 -4.56
N ARG A 999 -23.83 18.27 -3.50
CA ARG A 999 -23.90 17.21 -2.49
C ARG A 999 -24.57 17.64 -1.19
N LEU A 1000 -24.22 18.81 -0.65
CA LEU A 1000 -24.73 19.30 0.63
C LEU A 1000 -26.12 19.94 0.53
N VAL A 1001 -26.44 20.64 -0.56
CA VAL A 1001 -27.73 21.33 -0.68
C VAL A 1001 -28.91 20.35 -0.72
N PRO A 1002 -28.89 19.25 -1.49
CA PRO A 1002 -29.97 18.27 -1.48
C PRO A 1002 -30.11 17.56 -0.12
N TRP A 1003 -28.98 17.23 0.51
CA TRP A 1003 -28.95 16.62 1.84
C TRP A 1003 -29.56 17.55 2.91
N ALA A 1004 -29.12 18.81 2.95
CA ALA A 1004 -29.57 19.79 3.93
C ALA A 1004 -31.08 20.05 3.84
N ARG A 1005 -31.62 20.17 2.61
CA ARG A 1005 -33.06 20.29 2.38
C ARG A 1005 -33.83 19.09 2.88
N GLY A 1006 -33.39 17.87 2.57
CA GLY A 1006 -34.04 16.65 3.03
C GLY A 1006 -34.00 16.51 4.55
N TYR A 1007 -32.88 16.88 5.16
CA TYR A 1007 -32.68 16.86 6.61
C TYR A 1007 -33.60 17.86 7.33
N LEU A 1008 -33.62 19.12 6.89
CA LEU A 1008 -34.47 20.18 7.48
C LEU A 1008 -35.96 19.87 7.32
N ALA A 1009 -36.39 19.41 6.13
CA ALA A 1009 -37.77 18.99 5.91
C ALA A 1009 -38.17 17.82 6.85
N GLY A 1010 -37.24 16.90 7.12
CA GLY A 1010 -37.45 15.81 8.07
C GLY A 1010 -37.58 16.27 9.53
N LEU A 1011 -36.87 17.34 9.92
CA LEU A 1011 -37.00 17.97 11.23
C LEU A 1011 -38.32 18.74 11.37
N ALA A 1012 -38.69 19.52 10.36
CA ALA A 1012 -39.95 20.25 10.32
C ALA A 1012 -41.16 19.29 10.41
N ALA A 1013 -41.12 18.16 9.69
CA ALA A 1013 -42.16 17.13 9.76
C ALA A 1013 -42.32 16.50 11.16
N ARG A 1014 -41.30 16.59 12.03
CA ARG A 1014 -41.34 16.12 13.42
C ARG A 1014 -41.69 17.23 14.41
N GLY A 1015 -41.85 18.48 13.95
CA GLY A 1015 -42.11 19.64 14.79
C GLY A 1015 -40.91 20.02 15.66
N PHE A 1016 -39.70 20.01 15.09
CA PHE A 1016 -38.47 20.24 15.83
C PHE A 1016 -38.45 21.60 16.56
N ALA A 1017 -38.76 22.70 15.88
CA ALA A 1017 -38.78 24.03 16.51
C ALA A 1017 -39.85 24.12 17.61
N ARG A 1018 -40.99 23.47 17.41
CA ARG A 1018 -42.04 23.36 18.44
C ARG A 1018 -41.53 22.66 19.69
N GLU A 1019 -40.83 21.53 19.55
CA GLU A 1019 -40.25 20.80 20.67
C GLU A 1019 -39.13 21.60 21.35
N LEU A 1020 -38.30 22.29 20.55
CA LEU A 1020 -37.22 23.15 21.02
C LEU A 1020 -37.74 24.26 21.95
N ILE A 1021 -38.75 25.02 21.49
CA ILE A 1021 -39.35 26.10 22.28
C ILE A 1021 -40.16 25.54 23.47
N ALA A 1022 -40.85 24.41 23.32
CA ALA A 1022 -41.56 23.78 24.43
C ALA A 1022 -40.62 23.32 25.57
N THR A 1023 -39.42 22.86 25.20
CA THR A 1023 -38.41 22.36 26.14
C THR A 1023 -37.63 23.50 26.78
N HIS A 1024 -37.17 24.47 25.99
CA HIS A 1024 -36.22 25.50 26.43
C HIS A 1024 -36.87 26.86 26.72
N GLY A 1025 -38.12 27.09 26.32
CA GLY A 1025 -38.81 28.38 26.48
C GLY A 1025 -38.94 28.87 27.92
N ARG A 1026 -38.96 27.97 28.92
CA ARG A 1026 -38.99 28.36 30.35
C ARG A 1026 -37.74 29.10 30.80
N ALA A 1027 -36.62 28.94 30.09
CA ALA A 1027 -35.37 29.64 30.43
C ALA A 1027 -35.51 31.16 30.33
N ALA A 1028 -36.51 31.68 29.58
CA ALA A 1028 -36.81 33.10 29.52
C ALA A 1028 -37.24 33.72 30.86
N ASN A 1029 -37.64 32.93 31.87
CA ASN A 1029 -37.82 33.40 33.26
C ASN A 1029 -36.58 34.12 33.79
N ARG A 1030 -35.39 33.70 33.35
CA ARG A 1030 -34.10 34.27 33.75
C ARG A 1030 -33.60 35.35 32.77
N GLY A 1031 -34.48 35.83 31.89
CA GLY A 1031 -34.18 36.82 30.86
C GLY A 1031 -33.81 36.21 29.51
N GLU A 1032 -33.76 37.08 28.50
CA GLU A 1032 -33.53 36.71 27.09
C GLU A 1032 -32.19 36.01 26.87
N ARG A 1033 -31.14 36.40 27.60
CA ARG A 1033 -29.83 35.77 27.49
C ARG A 1033 -29.86 34.30 27.90
N ALA A 1034 -30.58 33.97 28.98
CA ALA A 1034 -30.75 32.59 29.42
C ALA A 1034 -31.61 31.76 28.46
N LEU A 1035 -32.58 32.38 27.78
CA LEU A 1035 -33.33 31.75 26.70
C LEU A 1035 -32.42 31.41 25.52
N ARG A 1036 -31.59 32.37 25.07
CA ARG A 1036 -30.62 32.16 23.98
C ARG A 1036 -29.63 31.04 24.31
N ASP A 1037 -29.02 31.06 25.49
CA ASP A 1037 -28.08 30.01 25.91
C ASP A 1037 -28.74 28.61 25.92
N ALA A 1038 -30.02 28.53 26.35
CA ALA A 1038 -30.77 27.28 26.35
C ALA A 1038 -31.13 26.80 24.93
N LEU A 1039 -31.53 27.72 24.04
CA LEU A 1039 -31.83 27.42 22.63
C LEU A 1039 -30.58 27.03 21.85
N ARG A 1040 -29.44 27.71 22.08
CA ARG A 1040 -28.13 27.33 21.54
C ARG A 1040 -27.75 25.91 21.96
N GLY A 1041 -28.01 25.55 23.22
CA GLY A 1041 -27.86 24.17 23.71
C GLY A 1041 -28.75 23.16 22.95
N GLY A 1042 -29.99 23.53 22.67
CA GLY A 1042 -30.95 22.72 21.91
C GLY A 1042 -30.65 22.62 20.41
N LEU A 1043 -30.01 23.63 19.80
CA LEU A 1043 -29.58 23.63 18.40
C LEU A 1043 -28.28 22.83 18.17
N ARG A 1044 -27.54 22.55 19.24
CA ARG A 1044 -26.26 21.84 19.16
C ARG A 1044 -26.32 20.47 18.46
N PRO A 1045 -27.32 19.61 18.67
CA PRO A 1045 -27.48 18.38 17.90
C PRO A 1045 -27.63 18.63 16.39
N LEU A 1046 -28.39 19.65 15.99
CA LEU A 1046 -28.55 20.03 14.58
C LEU A 1046 -27.22 20.50 13.99
N ALA A 1047 -26.51 21.39 14.68
CA ALA A 1047 -25.21 21.89 14.25
C ALA A 1047 -24.14 20.77 14.21
N ASP A 1048 -24.22 19.81 15.13
CA ASP A 1048 -23.36 18.63 15.17
C ASP A 1048 -23.62 17.72 13.97
N ASP A 1049 -24.88 17.43 13.65
CA ASP A 1049 -25.25 16.55 12.54
C ASP A 1049 -24.82 17.16 11.18
N TRP A 1050 -24.95 18.49 11.03
CA TRP A 1050 -24.42 19.20 9.86
C TRP A 1050 -22.91 19.13 9.75
N ARG A 1051 -22.20 19.28 10.88
CA ARG A 1051 -20.74 19.15 10.94
C ARG A 1051 -20.26 17.72 10.66
N VAL A 1052 -21.06 16.71 11.00
CA VAL A 1052 -20.78 15.32 10.62
C VAL A 1052 -20.95 15.14 9.12
N ALA A 1053 -22.07 15.62 8.56
CA ALA A 1053 -22.34 15.51 7.13
C ALA A 1053 -21.30 16.22 6.28
N THR A 1054 -20.89 17.46 6.63
CA THR A 1054 -19.81 18.18 5.93
C THR A 1054 -18.50 17.41 5.97
N ARG A 1055 -18.10 16.89 7.13
CA ARG A 1055 -16.87 16.10 7.28
C ARG A 1055 -16.91 14.78 6.51
N GLU A 1056 -18.06 14.13 6.41
CA GLU A 1056 -18.21 12.94 5.57
C GLU A 1056 -18.03 13.26 4.08
N GLN A 1057 -18.64 14.35 3.60
CA GLN A 1057 -18.43 14.82 2.23
C GLN A 1057 -16.97 15.22 1.98
N PHE A 1058 -16.30 15.82 2.97
CA PHE A 1058 -14.89 16.19 2.86
C PHE A 1058 -13.99 14.96 2.81
N ARG A 1059 -14.25 13.93 3.64
CA ARG A 1059 -13.51 12.67 3.57
C ARG A 1059 -13.69 12.00 2.22
N GLU A 1060 -14.87 12.05 1.63
CA GLU A 1060 -15.08 11.55 0.27
C GLU A 1060 -14.34 12.35 -0.79
N LEU A 1061 -14.31 13.67 -0.67
CA LEU A 1061 -13.56 14.57 -1.54
C LEU A 1061 -12.05 14.35 -1.38
N GLU A 1062 -11.54 14.24 -0.15
CA GLU A 1062 -10.16 13.90 0.16
C GLU A 1062 -9.78 12.52 -0.37
N ARG A 1063 -10.66 11.52 -0.23
CA ARG A 1063 -10.47 10.21 -0.86
C ARG A 1063 -10.49 10.32 -2.37
N ALA A 1064 -11.35 11.13 -2.97
CA ALA A 1064 -11.37 11.35 -4.43
C ALA A 1064 -10.11 12.10 -4.92
N LEU A 1065 -9.62 13.08 -4.16
CA LEU A 1065 -8.41 13.86 -4.41
C LEU A 1065 -7.14 13.06 -4.16
N ALA A 1066 -7.12 12.19 -3.16
CA ALA A 1066 -6.02 11.26 -2.92
C ALA A 1066 -6.00 10.15 -3.97
N ARG A 1067 -7.17 9.63 -4.38
CA ARG A 1067 -7.32 8.77 -5.57
C ARG A 1067 -6.85 9.49 -6.83
N ALA A 1068 -7.13 10.78 -6.98
CA ALA A 1068 -6.64 11.59 -8.09
C ALA A 1068 -5.13 11.82 -8.00
N ARG A 1069 -4.56 12.08 -6.81
CA ARG A 1069 -3.12 12.26 -6.54
C ARG A 1069 -2.32 10.99 -6.80
N GLN A 1070 -2.90 9.83 -6.52
CA GLN A 1070 -2.23 8.53 -6.69
C GLN A 1070 -2.46 7.95 -8.10
N ARG A 1071 -3.62 8.18 -8.72
CA ARG A 1071 -3.80 8.01 -10.17
C ARG A 1071 -2.97 9.02 -10.96
N SER A 1072 -2.64 10.17 -10.35
CA SER A 1072 -1.65 11.15 -10.81
C SER A 1072 -0.29 10.95 -10.13
N THR A 1073 0.18 9.71 -10.01
CA THR A 1073 1.50 9.45 -10.62
C THR A 1073 1.45 10.09 -12.00
N SER A 1074 1.87 11.35 -12.06
CA SER A 1074 1.79 12.13 -13.28
C SER A 1074 2.44 11.27 -14.36
N ALA A 1075 1.91 11.27 -15.59
CA ALA A 1075 2.58 10.59 -16.71
C ALA A 1075 4.11 10.83 -16.68
N PRO A 1076 4.62 12.02 -16.24
CA PRO A 1076 6.02 12.20 -15.90
C PRO A 1076 6.64 11.21 -14.92
N ARG A 1077 6.06 10.96 -13.73
CA ARG A 1077 6.64 10.03 -12.73
C ARG A 1077 6.63 8.58 -13.21
N ALA A 1078 5.56 8.17 -13.90
CA ALA A 1078 5.46 6.84 -14.51
C ALA A 1078 6.55 6.61 -15.56
N GLU A 1079 6.74 7.60 -16.42
CA GLU A 1079 7.69 7.52 -17.51
C GLU A 1079 9.14 7.69 -17.03
N ALA A 1080 9.37 8.48 -15.97
CA ALA A 1080 10.66 8.54 -15.28
C ALA A 1080 11.04 7.16 -14.70
N LEU A 1081 10.07 6.47 -14.09
CA LEU A 1081 10.29 5.14 -13.56
C LEU A 1081 10.57 4.13 -14.67
N ARG A 1082 9.84 4.19 -15.79
CA ARG A 1082 10.10 3.37 -16.98
C ARG A 1082 11.51 3.60 -17.54
N LEU A 1083 11.92 4.85 -17.70
CA LEU A 1083 13.27 5.20 -18.15
C LEU A 1083 14.34 4.62 -17.22
N ARG A 1084 14.15 4.71 -15.89
CA ARG A 1084 15.10 4.16 -14.93
C ARG A 1084 15.16 2.64 -14.91
N THR A 1085 14.01 1.98 -14.95
CA THR A 1085 13.91 0.52 -14.73
C THR A 1085 14.11 -0.30 -16.00
N SER A 1086 13.82 0.27 -17.18
CA SER A 1086 13.98 -0.40 -18.46
C SER A 1086 15.23 0.07 -19.20
N VAL A 1087 15.34 1.37 -19.46
CA VAL A 1087 16.37 1.91 -20.34
C VAL A 1087 17.72 2.04 -19.64
N LEU A 1088 17.77 2.65 -18.44
CA LEU A 1088 19.04 2.83 -17.72
C LEU A 1088 19.67 1.50 -17.34
N VAL A 1089 18.88 0.54 -16.83
CA VAL A 1089 19.37 -0.81 -16.50
C VAL A 1089 19.97 -1.50 -17.73
N GLY A 1090 19.33 -1.39 -18.89
CA GLY A 1090 19.86 -1.95 -20.14
C GLY A 1090 21.16 -1.26 -20.61
N LEU A 1091 21.25 0.06 -20.47
CA LEU A 1091 22.47 0.82 -20.78
C LEU A 1091 23.63 0.47 -19.83
N GLU A 1092 23.36 0.34 -18.53
CA GLU A 1092 24.33 -0.05 -17.52
C GLU A 1092 24.85 -1.47 -17.76
N GLY A 1093 23.97 -2.42 -18.07
CA GLY A 1093 24.39 -3.79 -18.42
C GLY A 1093 25.30 -3.84 -19.65
N LEU A 1094 25.08 -2.99 -20.65
CA LEU A 1094 25.97 -2.88 -21.81
C LEU A 1094 27.29 -2.20 -21.45
N LEU A 1095 27.28 -1.17 -20.61
CA LEU A 1095 28.50 -0.50 -20.14
C LEU A 1095 29.39 -1.47 -19.36
N ASP A 1096 28.81 -2.25 -18.44
CA ASP A 1096 29.52 -3.25 -17.66
C ASP A 1096 30.16 -4.32 -18.54
N ALA A 1097 29.43 -4.78 -19.57
CA ALA A 1097 29.96 -5.77 -20.52
C ALA A 1097 30.99 -5.20 -21.52
N THR A 1098 31.13 -3.87 -21.62
CA THR A 1098 32.20 -3.24 -22.43
C THR A 1098 33.50 -3.02 -21.65
N ASN A 1099 33.51 -3.24 -20.33
CA ASN A 1099 34.72 -3.26 -19.51
C ASN A 1099 35.45 -4.59 -19.67
#